data_AF-A0A6G9AGH2-F1
#
_entry.id   AF-A0A6G9AGH2-F1
#
_cell.length_a   1.000
_cell.length_b   1.000
_cell.length_c   1.000
_cell.angle_alpha   90.00
_cell.angle_beta   90.00
_cell.angle_gamma   90.00
#
_symmetry.space_group_name_H-M   'P 1'
#
loop_
_entity.id
_entity.type
_entity.pdbx_description
1 polymer ?
#
loop_
_entity_poly.entity_id
_entity_poly.type
_entity_poly.pdbx_seq_one_letter_code
_entity_poly.pdbx_strand_id
1 'polypeptide(L)'
;MRLRKSSVRVLAAGIALAGSLLANSVIAQKNTASSTAYGQFVQRIRTNLPAPKTICYKSDQDFFTRIAAPEAFLKARQNPNLRKTATSSFIVSYNNFTPEAQKAFQYAVDIWASLISSPVPIRIRANWITQSPGVLGAAGPAEIRLGAELDSGGAQKAYALYPIALAEKIARHEINSPTDPDITADFNRNNNWYYGTDQKTPAGQTDLVTVVLHEIAHGLGFIGYFATNGPEGIYRTDPYLAVYDHFIENGQGQKPAIETTTFPVNTNKLFQQLTGNNLFLNGPIMQRKVGKRAKLYVPSSFDLGSSLYHLDENTYPQKDTNSLMTPRVGNAEAIHSPGPLVMNFLYDIEWKTTSLLHQKPVNSEDEKDVVFQVKLVSDTTVTPGSVRLYYRKSAPTGTDTTFTMVTPTLMAGSTSVYAYTMPASVAKGDIWYYFRAQDASGRTFTNPGRTTSNTQLLHTVRFGADRLPPTISFSPAKNFIYNPALVDSLPIYARISDDRSVAFVSANIDSAYVDYQINGVAQPKLMLRPGSLTVNGVQYDSIYSNRITIPANSLKAGDKISYRIVARDASKAKNQTISPQTGFYELTVVTPKAAVDRYTNTFTNAATASDFAGFRFGLATPSGFADPAIHSEHPYQNGSDFKSQSNSEYVLLSPIKIKANPDSAVMRFDEIVLVEPSEAGSGFGSSGFYDYAVVEGSSDNGQTWKPLVTGYNSNSQYDWYAAYTNNLVAGSTADEKNSAAVGSPALFKRHEISLVGNGAFKAGDQILIRFRLFADQLAHGWGWAIDNLQIQVPPPPPVLANEPISAGTFSVYPNPVSSGTIKIEAELTRSVAEAGLSIVGTAGQLHRQLTLKVGGRKISEQVDLSQLPTGLYFLQLKAGDSILTQKVIIAR
;
A
#
# COMPACT_ATOMS: atom_id res chain seq x y z
N MET A 1 52.22 -44.23 24.13
CA MET A 1 53.36 -44.43 23.23
C MET A 1 53.67 -43.09 22.56
N ARG A 2 54.86 -42.54 22.86
CA ARG A 2 55.63 -41.40 22.29
C ARG A 2 54.91 -40.39 21.33
N LEU A 3 54.82 -39.10 21.68
CA LEU A 3 55.82 -38.01 21.38
C LEU A 3 55.99 -37.78 19.86
N ARG A 4 55.75 -36.61 19.26
CA ARG A 4 56.56 -35.36 19.36
C ARG A 4 55.99 -34.27 18.40
N LYS A 5 55.88 -33.00 18.83
CA LYS A 5 56.66 -31.79 18.44
C LYS A 5 56.31 -31.16 17.06
N SER A 6 55.74 -29.94 17.02
CA SER A 6 56.39 -28.59 16.97
C SER A 6 56.99 -28.29 15.58
N SER A 7 56.91 -27.14 14.90
CA SER A 7 56.90 -25.70 15.23
C SER A 7 56.63 -24.92 13.91
N VAL A 8 55.89 -23.80 13.88
CA VAL A 8 56.35 -22.38 13.74
C VAL A 8 56.72 -21.85 12.32
N ARG A 9 56.22 -20.63 12.02
CA ARG A 9 56.59 -19.57 11.03
C ARG A 9 56.09 -19.70 9.57
N VAL A 10 55.89 -18.65 8.78
CA VAL A 10 55.44 -17.23 8.86
C VAL A 10 55.59 -16.68 7.41
N LEU A 11 54.65 -15.84 6.98
CA LEU A 11 54.67 -14.86 5.86
C LEU A 11 54.64 -15.30 4.36
N ALA A 12 53.63 -14.77 3.65
CA ALA A 12 53.73 -13.83 2.51
C ALA A 12 52.98 -14.21 1.21
N ALA A 13 51.89 -13.46 0.98
CA ALA A 13 51.39 -12.81 -0.25
C ALA A 13 51.45 -13.51 -1.64
N GLY A 14 50.30 -13.51 -2.35
CA GLY A 14 50.28 -13.34 -3.81
C GLY A 14 49.21 -14.08 -4.63
N ILE A 15 47.99 -13.54 -4.68
CA ILE A 15 47.08 -13.38 -5.85
C ILE A 15 46.78 -14.60 -6.76
N ALA A 16 45.52 -15.06 -6.79
CA ALA A 16 44.60 -14.95 -7.95
C ALA A 16 43.22 -15.63 -7.73
N LEU A 17 42.20 -14.92 -8.20
CA LEU A 17 40.74 -15.16 -8.30
C LEU A 17 40.22 -16.60 -8.44
N ALA A 18 39.11 -16.89 -7.73
CA ALA A 18 37.79 -17.23 -8.31
C ALA A 18 36.84 -17.80 -7.23
N GLY A 19 35.55 -17.44 -7.28
CA GLY A 19 34.48 -18.23 -6.64
C GLY A 19 33.72 -17.52 -5.51
N SER A 20 32.87 -16.59 -5.90
CA SER A 20 31.69 -16.15 -5.17
C SER A 20 30.90 -17.33 -4.57
N LEU A 21 30.84 -17.42 -3.23
CA LEU A 21 29.82 -18.19 -2.52
C LEU A 21 28.94 -17.20 -1.75
N LEU A 22 27.76 -16.98 -2.34
CA LEU A 22 26.63 -16.24 -1.80
C LEU A 22 26.25 -16.81 -0.43
N ALA A 23 26.48 -16.02 0.62
CA ALA A 23 25.89 -16.25 1.92
C ALA A 23 24.37 -15.99 1.80
N ASN A 24 23.59 -17.08 1.73
CA ASN A 24 22.14 -17.02 1.84
C ASN A 24 21.76 -16.59 3.26
N SER A 25 21.46 -15.31 3.42
CA SER A 25 20.74 -14.76 4.57
C SER A 25 19.24 -15.07 4.40
N VAL A 26 18.72 -16.06 5.14
CA VAL A 26 17.27 -16.33 5.19
C VAL A 26 16.74 -16.14 6.62
N ILE A 27 16.41 -14.88 6.86
CA ILE A 27 15.25 -14.33 7.60
C ILE A 27 14.62 -15.27 8.65
N ALA A 28 15.01 -15.06 9.91
CA ALA A 28 14.27 -15.53 11.07
C ALA A 28 12.98 -14.70 11.23
N GLN A 29 11.82 -15.36 11.25
CA GLN A 29 10.56 -14.79 11.74
C GLN A 29 10.70 -14.47 13.23
N LYS A 30 11.27 -13.30 13.53
CA LYS A 30 11.15 -12.62 14.81
C LYS A 30 10.47 -11.29 14.57
N ASN A 31 9.33 -11.32 13.90
CA ASN A 31 8.41 -10.22 13.78
C ASN A 31 7.03 -10.85 13.69
N THR A 32 6.23 -10.67 14.74
CA THR A 32 4.78 -10.61 14.58
C THR A 32 4.54 -9.58 13.49
N ALA A 33 4.36 -10.05 12.24
CA ALA A 33 3.86 -9.22 11.16
C ALA A 33 2.67 -8.47 11.74
N SER A 34 2.79 -7.16 11.71
CA SER A 34 2.04 -6.28 12.58
C SER A 34 0.55 -6.61 12.47
N SER A 35 -0.07 -6.89 13.62
CA SER A 35 -1.53 -6.93 13.72
C SER A 35 -2.17 -5.61 13.29
N THR A 36 -1.37 -4.56 13.07
CA THR A 36 -1.77 -3.26 12.54
C THR A 36 -1.99 -3.26 11.03
N ALA A 37 -1.13 -3.84 10.19
CA ALA A 37 -1.36 -3.88 8.74
C ALA A 37 -2.47 -4.86 8.36
N TYR A 38 -2.46 -6.08 8.92
CA TYR A 38 -3.56 -7.04 8.76
C TYR A 38 -4.84 -6.55 9.45
N GLY A 39 -4.77 -5.93 10.63
CA GLY A 39 -5.95 -5.42 11.33
C GLY A 39 -6.60 -4.19 10.68
N GLN A 40 -5.82 -3.25 10.13
CA GLN A 40 -6.35 -2.12 9.34
C GLN A 40 -6.86 -2.59 7.97
N PHE A 41 -6.29 -3.65 7.41
CA PHE A 41 -6.72 -4.27 6.16
C PHE A 41 -7.99 -5.13 6.32
N VAL A 42 -8.09 -5.95 7.37
CA VAL A 42 -9.30 -6.72 7.76
C VAL A 42 -10.51 -5.80 7.96
N GLN A 43 -10.28 -4.56 8.42
CA GLN A 43 -11.35 -3.55 8.52
C GLN A 43 -11.77 -2.96 7.17
N ARG A 44 -10.89 -2.90 6.15
CA ARG A 44 -11.24 -2.51 4.78
C ARG A 44 -12.10 -3.57 4.07
N ILE A 45 -11.91 -4.86 4.35
CA ILE A 45 -12.59 -5.96 3.64
C ILE A 45 -14.07 -6.08 4.02
N ARG A 46 -14.46 -5.68 5.24
CA ARG A 46 -15.85 -5.78 5.71
C ARG A 46 -16.82 -4.82 5.00
N THR A 47 -16.34 -3.88 4.18
CA THR A 47 -17.17 -2.76 3.69
C THR A 47 -16.99 -2.41 2.19
N ASN A 48 -16.99 -3.41 1.29
CA ASN A 48 -17.11 -3.31 -0.19
C ASN A 48 -15.81 -3.56 -0.99
N LEU A 49 -15.43 -4.83 -1.14
CA LEU A 49 -14.60 -5.23 -2.30
C LEU A 49 -15.51 -5.41 -3.54
N PRO A 50 -15.07 -4.98 -4.73
CA PRO A 50 -15.93 -4.96 -5.91
C PRO A 50 -16.17 -6.37 -6.44
N ALA A 51 -17.37 -6.93 -6.23
CA ALA A 51 -17.71 -8.24 -6.74
C ALA A 51 -17.60 -8.28 -8.28
N PRO A 52 -16.83 -9.21 -8.87
CA PRO A 52 -16.62 -9.29 -10.30
C PRO A 52 -17.87 -9.85 -10.98
N LYS A 53 -18.10 -9.43 -12.23
CA LYS A 53 -19.05 -10.06 -13.14
C LYS A 53 -18.31 -10.47 -14.41
N THR A 54 -18.67 -11.63 -14.92
CA THR A 54 -18.20 -12.13 -16.22
C THR A 54 -19.34 -12.00 -17.22
N ILE A 55 -19.01 -11.82 -18.49
CA ILE A 55 -19.95 -11.59 -19.58
C ILE A 55 -19.93 -12.80 -20.51
N CYS A 56 -21.12 -13.34 -20.79
CA CYS A 56 -21.31 -14.33 -21.86
C CYS A 56 -21.72 -13.62 -23.15
N TYR A 57 -20.94 -13.85 -24.22
CA TYR A 57 -21.19 -13.26 -25.53
C TYR A 57 -21.94 -14.21 -26.47
N LYS A 58 -22.73 -13.63 -27.37
CA LYS A 58 -23.40 -14.35 -28.46
C LYS A 58 -22.42 -14.64 -29.60
N SER A 59 -22.58 -15.80 -30.23
CA SER A 59 -22.18 -16.05 -31.61
C SER A 59 -23.42 -16.15 -32.50
N ASP A 60 -23.44 -15.45 -33.64
CA ASP A 60 -24.58 -15.46 -34.56
C ASP A 60 -24.66 -16.73 -35.43
N GLN A 61 -23.68 -17.63 -35.32
CA GLN A 61 -23.64 -18.89 -36.05
C GLN A 61 -24.54 -19.95 -35.42
N ASP A 62 -25.17 -20.78 -36.26
CA ASP A 62 -25.94 -21.96 -35.83
C ASP A 62 -25.04 -23.19 -35.69
N PHE A 63 -24.91 -23.73 -34.49
CA PHE A 63 -24.00 -24.85 -34.20
C PHE A 63 -24.68 -26.22 -34.06
N PHE A 64 -25.98 -26.25 -33.78
CA PHE A 64 -26.77 -27.49 -33.59
C PHE A 64 -26.15 -28.46 -32.56
N THR A 65 -25.50 -27.91 -31.53
CA THR A 65 -24.91 -28.67 -30.42
C THR A 65 -26.01 -29.19 -29.51
N ARG A 66 -25.89 -30.45 -29.07
CA ARG A 66 -26.75 -31.04 -28.03
C ARG A 66 -25.91 -31.80 -27.03
N ILE A 67 -25.76 -31.24 -25.84
CA ILE A 67 -25.12 -31.89 -24.69
C ILE A 67 -26.17 -32.05 -23.62
N ALA A 68 -26.49 -33.31 -23.32
CA ALA A 68 -27.54 -33.65 -22.41
C ALA A 68 -27.20 -33.26 -20.96
N ALA A 69 -28.26 -32.98 -20.18
CA ALA A 69 -28.12 -32.84 -18.74
C ALA A 69 -27.57 -34.12 -18.09
N PRO A 70 -26.93 -34.03 -16.91
CA PRO A 70 -26.38 -35.19 -16.23
C PRO A 70 -27.37 -36.36 -16.15
N GLU A 71 -26.91 -37.57 -16.46
CA GLU A 71 -27.77 -38.74 -16.59
C GLU A 71 -28.59 -39.03 -15.31
N ALA A 72 -27.96 -38.83 -14.14
CA ALA A 72 -28.63 -39.00 -12.85
C ALA A 72 -29.82 -38.04 -12.68
N PHE A 73 -29.67 -36.79 -13.15
CA PHE A 73 -30.73 -35.79 -13.12
C PHE A 73 -31.88 -36.17 -14.07
N LEU A 74 -31.56 -36.60 -15.30
CA LEU A 74 -32.56 -37.05 -16.27
C LEU A 74 -33.36 -38.27 -15.77
N LYS A 75 -32.68 -39.27 -15.21
CA LYS A 75 -33.32 -40.46 -14.61
C LYS A 75 -34.24 -40.09 -13.45
N ALA A 76 -33.82 -39.17 -12.59
CA ALA A 76 -34.63 -38.68 -11.47
C ALA A 76 -35.89 -37.89 -11.93
N ARG A 77 -35.84 -37.24 -13.09
CA ARG A 77 -37.02 -36.59 -13.67
C ARG A 77 -38.02 -37.61 -14.23
N GLN A 78 -37.54 -38.68 -14.86
CA GLN A 78 -38.36 -39.73 -15.47
C GLN A 78 -39.00 -40.67 -14.44
N ASN A 79 -38.28 -40.97 -13.35
CA ASN A 79 -38.77 -41.83 -12.27
C ASN A 79 -38.66 -41.12 -10.91
N PRO A 80 -39.80 -40.68 -10.33
CA PRO A 80 -39.82 -40.04 -9.01
C PRO A 80 -39.15 -40.85 -7.90
N ASN A 81 -39.13 -42.19 -8.00
CA ASN A 81 -38.48 -43.06 -7.02
C ASN A 81 -36.94 -42.98 -7.05
N LEU A 82 -36.36 -42.42 -8.12
CA LEU A 82 -34.93 -42.15 -8.25
C LEU A 82 -34.55 -40.73 -7.81
N ARG A 83 -35.53 -39.89 -7.45
CA ARG A 83 -35.26 -38.54 -6.93
C ARG A 83 -34.59 -38.65 -5.57
N LYS A 84 -33.32 -38.24 -5.52
CA LYS A 84 -32.68 -37.91 -4.25
C LYS A 84 -33.14 -36.52 -3.82
N THR A 85 -33.28 -36.31 -2.52
CA THR A 85 -33.52 -34.96 -1.98
C THR A 85 -32.38 -34.06 -2.46
N ALA A 86 -32.70 -32.87 -2.96
CA ALA A 86 -31.71 -31.90 -3.41
C ALA A 86 -30.72 -31.63 -2.27
N THR A 87 -29.42 -31.65 -2.57
CA THR A 87 -28.37 -31.47 -1.58
C THR A 87 -28.00 -30.00 -1.34
N SER A 88 -28.64 -29.11 -2.09
CA SER A 88 -28.62 -27.65 -1.97
C SER A 88 -30.03 -27.11 -2.27
N SER A 89 -30.44 -26.06 -1.56
CA SER A 89 -31.62 -25.27 -1.89
C SER A 89 -31.20 -24.03 -2.66
N PHE A 90 -31.88 -23.71 -3.75
CA PHE A 90 -31.70 -22.46 -4.48
C PHE A 90 -32.98 -21.64 -4.42
N ILE A 91 -32.85 -20.36 -4.09
CA ILE A 91 -33.98 -19.44 -3.98
C ILE A 91 -33.77 -18.32 -4.99
N VAL A 92 -34.63 -18.24 -6.00
CA VAL A 92 -34.48 -17.26 -7.08
C VAL A 92 -35.50 -16.13 -6.92
N SER A 93 -35.00 -14.89 -6.92
CA SER A 93 -35.82 -13.69 -7.04
C SER A 93 -35.78 -13.22 -8.50
N TYR A 94 -36.93 -13.33 -9.19
CA TYR A 94 -37.06 -12.97 -10.60
C TYR A 94 -37.55 -11.53 -10.76
N ASN A 95 -36.78 -10.71 -11.46
CA ASN A 95 -37.16 -9.36 -11.83
C ASN A 95 -37.43 -9.28 -13.34
N ASN A 96 -38.68 -8.98 -13.72
CA ASN A 96 -39.13 -8.78 -15.10
C ASN A 96 -39.03 -9.99 -16.06
N PHE A 97 -38.82 -11.20 -15.55
CA PHE A 97 -38.84 -12.42 -16.37
C PHE A 97 -40.27 -12.79 -16.79
N THR A 98 -40.43 -13.30 -18.02
CA THR A 98 -41.68 -13.95 -18.44
C THR A 98 -41.82 -15.34 -17.80
N PRO A 99 -43.04 -15.90 -17.68
CA PRO A 99 -43.24 -17.24 -17.11
C PRO A 99 -42.43 -18.35 -17.80
N GLU A 100 -42.28 -18.29 -19.13
CA GLU A 100 -41.52 -19.27 -19.91
C GLU A 100 -40.02 -19.18 -19.60
N ALA A 101 -39.51 -17.94 -19.47
CA ALA A 101 -38.12 -17.70 -19.10
C ALA A 101 -37.83 -18.16 -17.67
N GLN A 102 -38.75 -17.94 -16.72
CA GLN A 102 -38.64 -18.46 -15.35
C GLN A 102 -38.59 -20.00 -15.34
N LYS A 103 -39.41 -20.67 -16.16
CA LYS A 103 -39.41 -22.14 -16.25
C LYS A 103 -38.09 -22.68 -16.79
N ALA A 104 -37.54 -22.06 -17.84
CA ALA A 104 -36.22 -22.42 -18.37
C ALA A 104 -35.11 -22.18 -17.34
N PHE A 105 -35.15 -21.04 -16.64
CA PHE A 105 -34.21 -20.72 -15.57
C PHE A 105 -34.27 -21.75 -14.44
N GLN A 106 -35.48 -22.08 -13.96
CA GLN A 106 -35.67 -23.06 -12.89
C GLN A 106 -35.11 -24.43 -13.29
N TYR A 107 -35.23 -24.83 -14.56
CA TYR A 107 -34.63 -26.07 -15.03
C TYR A 107 -33.09 -26.08 -14.92
N ALA A 108 -32.43 -24.96 -15.23
CA ALA A 108 -30.98 -24.81 -15.00
C ALA A 108 -30.62 -24.86 -13.50
N VAL A 109 -31.44 -24.23 -12.65
CA VAL A 109 -31.29 -24.28 -11.19
C VAL A 109 -31.44 -25.71 -10.66
N ASP A 110 -32.42 -26.46 -11.15
CA ASP A 110 -32.65 -27.85 -10.75
C ASP A 110 -31.45 -28.75 -11.10
N ILE A 111 -30.79 -28.48 -12.23
CA ILE A 111 -29.53 -29.15 -12.60
C ILE A 111 -28.45 -28.84 -11.56
N TRP A 112 -28.20 -27.56 -11.25
CA TRP A 112 -27.21 -27.17 -10.25
C TRP A 112 -27.52 -27.73 -8.84
N ALA A 113 -28.78 -27.70 -8.41
CA ALA A 113 -29.24 -28.25 -7.14
C ALA A 113 -28.97 -29.76 -7.01
N SER A 114 -28.84 -30.48 -8.13
CA SER A 114 -28.46 -31.89 -8.17
C SER A 114 -26.95 -32.15 -8.19
N LEU A 115 -26.15 -31.13 -8.54
CA LEU A 115 -24.70 -31.25 -8.78
C LEU A 115 -23.85 -30.77 -7.61
N ILE A 116 -24.33 -29.82 -6.81
CA ILE A 116 -23.61 -29.28 -5.66
C ILE A 116 -24.35 -29.55 -4.34
N SER A 117 -23.62 -29.49 -3.22
CA SER A 117 -24.19 -29.64 -1.88
C SER A 117 -23.84 -28.45 -1.00
N SER A 118 -24.87 -27.91 -0.35
CA SER A 118 -24.78 -26.81 0.60
C SER A 118 -25.86 -26.97 1.68
N PRO A 119 -25.50 -26.87 2.97
CA PRO A 119 -26.48 -26.79 4.05
C PRO A 119 -27.13 -25.41 4.17
N VAL A 120 -26.64 -24.42 3.43
CA VAL A 120 -27.14 -23.04 3.38
C VAL A 120 -27.82 -22.80 2.03
N PRO A 121 -29.03 -22.21 1.98
CA PRO A 121 -29.69 -21.88 0.73
C PRO A 121 -28.88 -20.89 -0.10
N ILE A 122 -28.77 -21.11 -1.41
CA ILE A 122 -28.08 -20.23 -2.35
C ILE A 122 -29.12 -19.30 -3.00
N ARG A 123 -29.02 -17.99 -2.76
CA ARG A 123 -29.95 -16.99 -3.25
C ARG A 123 -29.46 -16.35 -4.54
N ILE A 124 -30.33 -16.29 -5.54
CA ILE A 124 -30.02 -15.68 -6.83
C ILE A 124 -30.97 -14.51 -7.07
N ARG A 125 -30.40 -13.32 -7.32
CA ARG A 125 -31.14 -12.20 -7.92
C ARG A 125 -30.98 -12.26 -9.43
N ALA A 126 -32.05 -12.62 -10.13
CA ALA A 126 -32.07 -12.74 -11.59
C ALA A 126 -32.81 -11.54 -12.20
N ASN A 127 -32.13 -10.76 -13.04
CA ASN A 127 -32.70 -9.56 -13.67
C ASN A 127 -32.84 -9.74 -15.19
N TRP A 128 -34.05 -9.53 -15.71
CA TRP A 128 -34.34 -9.53 -17.14
C TRP A 128 -34.27 -8.08 -17.68
N ILE A 129 -33.13 -7.71 -18.24
CA ILE A 129 -32.81 -6.30 -18.56
C ILE A 129 -32.43 -6.13 -20.03
N THR A 130 -32.54 -4.91 -20.55
CA THR A 130 -31.97 -4.58 -21.87
C THR A 130 -30.46 -4.43 -21.74
N GLN A 131 -29.70 -5.10 -22.61
CA GLN A 131 -28.25 -4.96 -22.72
C GLN A 131 -27.83 -4.73 -24.19
N SER A 132 -26.56 -4.40 -24.40
CA SER A 132 -25.98 -4.20 -25.73
C SER A 132 -26.16 -5.43 -26.63
N PRO A 133 -26.33 -5.25 -27.95
CA PRO A 133 -26.30 -6.35 -28.91
C PRO A 133 -25.05 -7.23 -28.73
N GLY A 134 -25.20 -8.54 -28.82
CA GLY A 134 -24.11 -9.50 -28.65
C GLY A 134 -23.82 -9.92 -27.20
N VAL A 135 -24.44 -9.28 -26.20
CA VAL A 135 -24.37 -9.73 -24.80
C VAL A 135 -25.58 -10.63 -24.50
N LEU A 136 -25.35 -11.83 -23.98
CA LEU A 136 -26.39 -12.78 -23.59
C LEU A 136 -26.75 -12.65 -22.11
N GLY A 137 -25.73 -12.55 -21.26
CA GLY A 137 -25.87 -12.38 -19.83
C GLY A 137 -24.57 -11.94 -19.17
N ALA A 138 -24.68 -11.62 -17.89
CA ALA A 138 -23.54 -11.39 -17.02
C ALA A 138 -23.88 -11.73 -15.57
N ALA A 139 -23.03 -12.50 -14.91
CA ALA A 139 -23.21 -12.87 -13.53
C ALA A 139 -21.91 -12.97 -12.75
N GLY A 140 -22.08 -13.00 -11.43
CA GLY A 140 -21.01 -13.15 -10.47
C GLY A 140 -21.56 -13.23 -9.05
N PRO A 141 -20.68 -13.43 -8.06
CA PRO A 141 -21.07 -13.35 -6.67
C PRO A 141 -21.64 -11.97 -6.36
N ALA A 142 -22.63 -11.90 -5.47
CA ALA A 142 -23.12 -10.62 -4.96
C ALA A 142 -22.16 -10.01 -3.93
N GLU A 143 -21.42 -10.86 -3.21
CA GLU A 143 -20.47 -10.48 -2.19
C GLU A 143 -19.31 -11.48 -2.10
N ILE A 144 -18.20 -11.08 -1.48
CA ILE A 144 -17.03 -11.93 -1.26
C ILE A 144 -16.56 -11.86 0.19
N ARG A 145 -15.85 -12.92 0.63
CA ARG A 145 -15.30 -13.05 1.99
C ARG A 145 -13.85 -13.52 1.95
N LEU A 146 -13.02 -12.98 2.84
CA LEU A 146 -11.67 -13.49 3.07
C LEU A 146 -11.74 -14.81 3.86
N GLY A 147 -11.03 -15.84 3.41
CA GLY A 147 -11.08 -17.17 4.06
C GLY A 147 -10.69 -17.18 5.55
N ALA A 148 -9.77 -16.30 5.96
CA ALA A 148 -9.32 -16.16 7.34
C ALA A 148 -10.38 -15.53 8.28
N GLU A 149 -11.42 -14.91 7.72
CA GLU A 149 -12.48 -14.21 8.45
C GLU A 149 -13.78 -15.01 8.55
N LEU A 150 -13.86 -16.19 7.93
CA LEU A 150 -15.05 -17.02 8.06
C LEU A 150 -15.23 -17.45 9.51
N ASP A 151 -16.38 -17.16 10.10
CA ASP A 151 -16.68 -17.46 11.51
C ASP A 151 -16.49 -18.95 11.80
N SER A 152 -15.79 -19.26 12.90
CA SER A 152 -15.34 -20.62 13.27
C SER A 152 -14.44 -21.32 12.22
N GLY A 153 -14.07 -20.64 11.13
CA GLY A 153 -13.14 -21.04 10.08
C GLY A 153 -13.63 -22.17 9.17
N GLY A 154 -12.68 -22.80 8.46
CA GLY A 154 -12.92 -23.97 7.60
C GLY A 154 -12.37 -23.84 6.18
N ALA A 155 -12.15 -22.60 5.69
CA ALA A 155 -11.51 -22.36 4.41
C ALA A 155 -10.05 -22.81 4.44
N GLN A 156 -9.61 -23.51 3.40
CA GLN A 156 -8.24 -24.05 3.35
C GLN A 156 -7.21 -23.04 2.84
N LYS A 157 -7.62 -22.04 2.05
CA LYS A 157 -6.78 -20.88 1.68
C LYS A 157 -7.24 -19.67 2.48
N ALA A 158 -6.59 -19.42 3.62
CA ALA A 158 -6.97 -18.34 4.52
C ALA A 158 -6.87 -16.95 3.86
N TYR A 159 -5.89 -16.75 2.99
CA TYR A 159 -5.67 -15.48 2.30
C TYR A 159 -6.17 -15.50 0.84
N ALA A 160 -7.33 -16.10 0.61
CA ALA A 160 -8.05 -16.05 -0.66
C ALA A 160 -9.46 -15.48 -0.46
N LEU A 161 -9.99 -14.84 -1.50
CA LEU A 161 -11.36 -14.33 -1.56
C LEU A 161 -12.30 -15.42 -2.06
N TYR A 162 -13.34 -15.72 -1.29
CA TYR A 162 -14.37 -16.71 -1.61
C TYR A 162 -15.67 -15.99 -2.00
N PRO A 163 -16.38 -16.43 -3.06
CA PRO A 163 -17.73 -15.97 -3.33
C PRO A 163 -18.65 -16.34 -2.16
N ILE A 164 -19.59 -15.46 -1.82
CA ILE A 164 -20.41 -15.60 -0.61
C ILE A 164 -21.12 -16.96 -0.51
N ALA A 165 -21.70 -17.47 -1.60
CA ALA A 165 -22.33 -18.82 -1.63
C ALA A 165 -21.37 -19.94 -1.17
N LEU A 166 -20.10 -19.87 -1.57
CA LEU A 166 -19.09 -20.85 -1.18
C LEU A 166 -18.59 -20.60 0.25
N ALA A 167 -18.42 -19.34 0.64
CA ALA A 167 -18.04 -18.95 1.99
C ALA A 167 -19.04 -19.47 3.03
N GLU A 168 -20.34 -19.27 2.79
CA GLU A 168 -21.42 -19.78 3.63
C GLU A 168 -21.49 -21.31 3.65
N LYS A 169 -21.30 -21.95 2.50
CA LYS A 169 -21.20 -23.41 2.40
C LYS A 169 -20.04 -23.95 3.25
N ILE A 170 -18.90 -23.27 3.30
CA ILE A 170 -17.75 -23.66 4.12
C ILE A 170 -18.03 -23.43 5.62
N ALA A 171 -18.59 -22.26 5.96
CA ALA A 171 -18.91 -21.84 7.32
C ALA A 171 -20.16 -22.53 7.91
N ARG A 172 -20.98 -23.16 7.05
CA ARG A 172 -22.20 -23.91 7.37
C ARG A 172 -23.34 -23.05 7.96
N HIS A 173 -23.32 -21.74 7.74
CA HIS A 173 -24.39 -20.80 8.12
C HIS A 173 -24.38 -19.57 7.18
N GLU A 174 -25.47 -18.80 7.18
CA GLU A 174 -25.58 -17.54 6.43
C GLU A 174 -24.65 -16.48 7.04
N ILE A 175 -23.85 -15.84 6.20
CA ILE A 175 -22.89 -14.79 6.57
C ILE A 175 -23.41 -13.42 6.12
N ASN A 176 -24.08 -13.34 4.96
CA ASN A 176 -24.78 -12.12 4.54
C ASN A 176 -26.22 -12.09 5.13
N SER A 177 -26.96 -11.01 4.88
CA SER A 177 -28.35 -10.93 5.34
C SER A 177 -29.18 -12.05 4.70
N PRO A 178 -30.11 -12.71 5.42
CA PRO A 178 -30.98 -13.76 4.86
C PRO A 178 -31.89 -13.31 3.69
N THR A 179 -31.94 -12.02 3.38
CA THR A 179 -32.67 -11.46 2.23
C THR A 179 -31.76 -11.01 1.08
N ASP A 180 -30.45 -10.96 1.30
CA ASP A 180 -29.49 -10.56 0.29
C ASP A 180 -29.21 -11.73 -0.66
N PRO A 181 -28.91 -11.45 -1.94
CA PRO A 181 -28.53 -12.49 -2.88
C PRO A 181 -27.09 -12.95 -2.63
N ASP A 182 -26.80 -14.19 -3.01
CA ASP A 182 -25.44 -14.71 -3.09
C ASP A 182 -24.86 -14.56 -4.50
N ILE A 183 -25.75 -14.61 -5.50
CA ILE A 183 -25.43 -14.46 -6.92
C ILE A 183 -26.33 -13.37 -7.49
N THR A 184 -25.72 -12.44 -8.25
CA THR A 184 -26.48 -11.51 -9.09
C THR A 184 -26.23 -11.85 -10.54
N ALA A 185 -27.31 -12.07 -11.30
CA ALA A 185 -27.25 -12.47 -12.70
C ALA A 185 -28.21 -11.62 -13.55
N ASP A 186 -27.67 -11.00 -14.60
CA ASP A 186 -28.40 -10.16 -15.54
C ASP A 186 -28.48 -10.86 -16.90
N PHE A 187 -29.65 -10.88 -17.52
CA PHE A 187 -29.88 -11.54 -18.80
C PHE A 187 -30.53 -10.58 -19.79
N ASN A 188 -30.07 -10.62 -21.04
CA ASN A 188 -30.50 -9.69 -22.07
C ASN A 188 -31.89 -10.02 -22.60
N ARG A 189 -32.90 -9.25 -22.20
CA ARG A 189 -34.30 -9.42 -22.65
C ARG A 189 -34.52 -9.18 -24.15
N ASN A 190 -33.56 -8.55 -24.83
CA ASN A 190 -33.66 -8.24 -26.26
C ASN A 190 -33.14 -9.38 -27.15
N ASN A 191 -32.53 -10.44 -26.59
CA ASN A 191 -32.04 -11.56 -27.38
C ASN A 191 -33.19 -12.51 -27.80
N ASN A 192 -33.00 -13.19 -28.94
CA ASN A 192 -33.94 -14.19 -29.46
C ASN A 192 -33.74 -15.53 -28.71
N TRP A 193 -34.49 -15.71 -27.64
CA TRP A 193 -34.35 -16.84 -26.72
C TRP A 193 -35.20 -18.06 -27.11
N TYR A 194 -34.62 -19.24 -26.94
CA TYR A 194 -35.31 -20.50 -26.83
C TYR A 194 -35.48 -20.89 -25.36
N TYR A 195 -36.73 -21.13 -24.94
CA TYR A 195 -37.10 -21.42 -23.55
C TYR A 195 -37.33 -22.92 -23.28
N GLY A 196 -37.18 -23.79 -24.28
CA GLY A 196 -37.41 -25.23 -24.14
C GLY A 196 -36.33 -25.91 -23.30
N THR A 197 -36.71 -27.00 -22.61
CA THR A 197 -35.79 -27.81 -21.79
C THR A 197 -35.45 -29.16 -22.43
N ASP A 198 -35.70 -29.30 -23.74
CA ASP A 198 -35.63 -30.57 -24.48
C ASP A 198 -34.43 -30.64 -25.46
N GLN A 199 -33.57 -29.61 -25.45
CA GLN A 199 -32.40 -29.45 -26.33
C GLN A 199 -32.75 -29.36 -27.83
N LYS A 200 -33.98 -28.96 -28.17
CA LYS A 200 -34.41 -28.75 -29.56
C LYS A 200 -34.40 -27.27 -29.96
N THR A 201 -33.38 -26.54 -29.54
CA THR A 201 -33.14 -25.15 -29.90
C THR A 201 -33.11 -25.00 -31.43
N PRO A 202 -34.04 -24.23 -32.03
CA PRO A 202 -34.07 -24.04 -33.47
C PRO A 202 -32.96 -23.09 -33.93
N ALA A 203 -32.71 -23.09 -35.24
CA ALA A 203 -31.80 -22.13 -35.87
C ALA A 203 -32.21 -20.68 -35.55
N GLY A 204 -31.23 -19.81 -35.36
CA GLY A 204 -31.41 -18.39 -35.04
C GLY A 204 -31.85 -18.07 -33.61
N GLN A 205 -32.03 -19.06 -32.74
CA GLN A 205 -32.35 -18.86 -31.32
C GLN A 205 -31.20 -19.34 -30.42
N THR A 206 -30.98 -18.64 -29.31
CA THR A 206 -30.04 -19.04 -28.25
C THR A 206 -30.78 -19.77 -27.13
N ASP A 207 -30.25 -20.89 -26.64
CA ASP A 207 -30.82 -21.66 -25.55
C ASP A 207 -30.65 -20.93 -24.20
N LEU A 208 -31.77 -20.56 -23.54
CA LEU A 208 -31.70 -19.83 -22.27
C LEU A 208 -31.16 -20.71 -21.13
N VAL A 209 -31.46 -22.01 -21.13
CA VAL A 209 -30.98 -22.94 -20.08
C VAL A 209 -29.45 -22.98 -20.07
N THR A 210 -28.82 -23.05 -21.24
CA THR A 210 -27.36 -23.00 -21.40
C THR A 210 -26.77 -21.73 -20.81
N VAL A 211 -27.30 -20.56 -21.14
CA VAL A 211 -26.78 -19.29 -20.61
C VAL A 211 -27.01 -19.19 -19.11
N VAL A 212 -28.18 -19.58 -18.58
CA VAL A 212 -28.41 -19.58 -17.12
C VAL A 212 -27.46 -20.52 -16.39
N LEU A 213 -27.21 -21.73 -16.92
CA LEU A 213 -26.25 -22.66 -16.34
C LEU A 213 -24.84 -22.09 -16.29
N HIS A 214 -24.42 -21.44 -17.37
CA HIS A 214 -23.12 -20.78 -17.51
C HIS A 214 -22.96 -19.65 -16.49
N GLU A 215 -23.92 -18.73 -16.43
CA GLU A 215 -23.88 -17.58 -15.54
C GLU A 215 -23.89 -17.96 -14.05
N ILE A 216 -24.64 -19.00 -13.68
CA ILE A 216 -24.61 -19.52 -12.30
C ILE A 216 -23.22 -20.06 -11.94
N ALA A 217 -22.47 -20.65 -12.88
CA ALA A 217 -21.12 -21.15 -12.60
C ALA A 217 -20.15 -20.03 -12.17
N HIS A 218 -20.25 -18.83 -12.76
CA HIS A 218 -19.50 -17.66 -12.31
C HIS A 218 -19.88 -17.24 -10.89
N GLY A 219 -21.18 -17.20 -10.59
CA GLY A 219 -21.68 -16.92 -9.23
C GLY A 219 -21.20 -17.92 -8.18
N LEU A 220 -21.02 -19.19 -8.58
CA LEU A 220 -20.49 -20.25 -7.72
C LEU A 220 -18.95 -20.20 -7.56
N GLY A 221 -18.23 -19.33 -8.28
CA GLY A 221 -16.80 -19.11 -8.09
C GLY A 221 -15.90 -19.46 -9.28
N PHE A 222 -16.44 -19.66 -10.48
CA PHE A 222 -15.65 -19.71 -11.71
C PHE A 222 -15.30 -18.28 -12.19
N ILE A 223 -14.64 -17.50 -11.33
CA ILE A 223 -14.39 -16.06 -11.53
C ILE A 223 -13.24 -15.58 -10.62
N GLY A 224 -12.58 -14.48 -10.99
CA GLY A 224 -11.45 -13.92 -10.25
C GLY A 224 -11.18 -12.44 -10.48
N TYR A 225 -9.95 -12.01 -10.17
CA TYR A 225 -9.60 -10.58 -10.06
C TYR A 225 -8.37 -10.11 -10.86
N PHE A 226 -7.74 -10.97 -11.67
CA PHE A 226 -6.76 -10.51 -12.65
C PHE A 226 -7.40 -9.51 -13.62
N ALA A 227 -6.65 -8.45 -13.93
CA ALA A 227 -6.98 -7.46 -14.94
C ALA A 227 -5.71 -6.87 -15.56
N THR A 228 -5.85 -5.97 -16.52
CA THR A 228 -4.75 -5.20 -17.10
C THR A 228 -5.02 -3.70 -17.03
N ASN A 229 -3.98 -2.90 -16.85
CA ASN A 229 -4.02 -1.44 -17.02
C ASN A 229 -2.94 -1.04 -18.02
N GLY A 230 -3.32 -0.71 -19.26
CA GLY A 230 -2.35 -0.52 -20.34
C GLY A 230 -1.44 -1.76 -20.51
N PRO A 231 -0.10 -1.60 -20.54
CA PRO A 231 0.84 -2.71 -20.69
C PRO A 231 1.16 -3.43 -19.37
N GLU A 232 0.37 -3.25 -18.32
CA GLU A 232 0.62 -3.81 -16.98
C GLU A 232 -0.48 -4.78 -16.58
N GLY A 233 -0.09 -5.89 -15.93
CA GLY A 233 -1.03 -6.80 -15.28
C GLY A 233 -1.27 -6.35 -13.85
N ILE A 234 -2.53 -6.35 -13.42
CA ILE A 234 -2.95 -5.86 -12.09
C ILE A 234 -3.87 -6.86 -11.40
N TYR A 235 -4.07 -6.66 -10.09
CA TYR A 235 -5.16 -7.27 -9.32
C TYR A 235 -6.19 -6.21 -9.01
N ARG A 236 -7.47 -6.47 -9.26
CA ARG A 236 -8.55 -5.52 -8.91
C ARG A 236 -8.78 -5.37 -7.40
N THR A 237 -8.18 -6.25 -6.59
CA THR A 237 -8.37 -6.37 -5.13
C THR A 237 -7.06 -6.58 -4.38
N ASP A 238 -5.96 -6.00 -4.89
CA ASP A 238 -4.61 -6.09 -4.29
C ASP A 238 -4.64 -5.87 -2.74
N PRO A 239 -4.07 -6.78 -1.92
CA PRO A 239 -3.21 -7.92 -2.29
C PRO A 239 -3.87 -9.30 -2.33
N TYR A 240 -5.21 -9.40 -2.34
CA TYR A 240 -5.92 -10.68 -2.31
C TYR A 240 -6.61 -10.96 -3.63
N LEU A 241 -6.57 -12.22 -4.05
CA LEU A 241 -7.20 -12.71 -5.26
C LEU A 241 -8.30 -13.72 -4.93
N ALA A 242 -9.09 -14.09 -5.93
CA ALA A 242 -10.10 -15.12 -5.72
C ALA A 242 -9.45 -16.47 -5.45
N VAL A 243 -10.15 -17.34 -4.72
CA VAL A 243 -9.77 -18.75 -4.55
C VAL A 243 -9.48 -19.42 -5.89
N TYR A 244 -10.20 -19.03 -6.95
CA TYR A 244 -10.01 -19.44 -8.34
C TYR A 244 -8.59 -19.14 -8.87
N ASP A 245 -8.13 -17.90 -8.70
CA ASP A 245 -6.89 -17.39 -9.28
C ASP A 245 -5.65 -18.17 -8.79
N HIS A 246 -5.70 -18.71 -7.56
CA HIS A 246 -4.63 -19.52 -6.99
C HIS A 246 -4.40 -20.88 -7.68
N PHE A 247 -5.30 -21.28 -8.56
CA PHE A 247 -5.17 -22.49 -9.38
C PHE A 247 -4.76 -22.22 -10.82
N ILE A 248 -4.57 -20.95 -11.20
CA ILE A 248 -4.08 -20.58 -12.52
C ILE A 248 -2.56 -20.78 -12.56
N GLU A 249 -2.09 -21.48 -13.57
CA GLU A 249 -0.67 -21.68 -13.88
C GLU A 249 -0.40 -21.44 -15.36
N ASN A 250 0.84 -21.09 -15.71
CA ASN A 250 1.29 -21.03 -17.09
C ASN A 250 1.71 -22.40 -17.63
N GLY A 251 2.08 -22.46 -18.91
CA GLY A 251 2.54 -23.69 -19.56
C GLY A 251 3.68 -24.41 -18.84
N GLN A 252 4.54 -23.67 -18.15
CA GLN A 252 5.69 -24.12 -17.36
C GLN A 252 5.33 -24.53 -15.91
N GLY A 253 4.05 -24.40 -15.51
CA GLY A 253 3.58 -24.72 -14.15
C GLY A 253 3.81 -23.61 -13.13
N GLN A 254 4.20 -22.41 -13.57
CA GLN A 254 4.38 -21.26 -12.68
C GLN A 254 3.05 -20.58 -12.40
N LYS A 255 2.83 -20.10 -11.17
CA LYS A 255 1.53 -19.59 -10.71
C LYS A 255 1.54 -18.08 -10.50
N PRO A 256 0.94 -17.27 -11.39
CA PRO A 256 0.97 -15.81 -11.28
C PRO A 256 0.40 -15.24 -9.97
N ALA A 257 -0.56 -15.94 -9.35
CA ALA A 257 -1.18 -15.54 -8.07
C ALA A 257 -0.34 -15.88 -6.82
N ILE A 258 0.78 -16.61 -6.97
CA ILE A 258 1.61 -17.08 -5.84
C ILE A 258 3.05 -16.60 -6.02
N GLU A 259 3.58 -16.68 -7.24
CA GLU A 259 4.95 -16.29 -7.58
C GLU A 259 5.04 -14.79 -7.92
N THR A 260 4.63 -13.95 -6.97
CA THR A 260 4.54 -12.48 -7.16
C THR A 260 5.90 -11.80 -7.35
N THR A 261 7.00 -12.45 -6.96
CA THR A 261 8.36 -11.97 -7.30
C THR A 261 8.71 -12.22 -8.77
N THR A 262 8.21 -13.32 -9.34
CA THR A 262 8.37 -13.65 -10.77
C THR A 262 7.41 -12.83 -11.64
N PHE A 263 6.18 -12.65 -11.16
CA PHE A 263 5.11 -11.90 -11.82
C PHE A 263 4.59 -10.77 -10.93
N PRO A 264 5.37 -9.69 -10.73
CA PRO A 264 4.91 -8.60 -9.88
C PRO A 264 3.70 -7.89 -10.47
N VAL A 265 2.81 -7.44 -9.60
CA VAL A 265 1.66 -6.58 -9.93
C VAL A 265 2.16 -5.26 -10.52
N ASN A 266 1.36 -4.62 -11.37
CA ASN A 266 1.69 -3.37 -12.08
C ASN A 266 2.93 -3.51 -12.98
N THR A 267 3.14 -4.69 -13.57
CA THR A 267 4.26 -4.92 -14.48
C THR A 267 3.84 -5.56 -15.79
N ASN A 268 4.68 -5.36 -16.81
CA ASN A 268 4.55 -6.02 -18.09
C ASN A 268 4.77 -7.54 -18.01
N LYS A 269 5.49 -8.04 -16.99
CA LYS A 269 5.69 -9.49 -16.81
C LYS A 269 4.38 -10.21 -16.52
N LEU A 270 3.56 -9.64 -15.62
CA LEU A 270 2.23 -10.18 -15.35
C LEU A 270 1.31 -9.97 -16.56
N PHE A 271 1.34 -8.80 -17.19
CA PHE A 271 0.57 -8.51 -18.42
C PHE A 271 0.77 -9.60 -19.48
N GLN A 272 2.02 -9.96 -19.78
CA GLN A 272 2.34 -10.99 -20.78
C GLN A 272 1.74 -12.36 -20.45
N GLN A 273 1.58 -12.71 -19.17
CA GLN A 273 0.87 -13.95 -18.80
C GLN A 273 -0.63 -13.82 -19.12
N LEU A 274 -1.22 -12.68 -18.77
CA LEU A 274 -2.65 -12.40 -18.94
C LEU A 274 -3.09 -12.19 -20.40
N THR A 275 -2.14 -12.04 -21.34
CA THR A 275 -2.41 -11.90 -22.77
C THR A 275 -1.65 -12.92 -23.65
N GLY A 276 -1.04 -13.94 -23.03
CA GLY A 276 -0.07 -14.82 -23.69
C GLY A 276 -0.64 -16.14 -24.24
N ASN A 277 -1.95 -16.39 -24.13
CA ASN A 277 -2.61 -17.65 -24.53
C ASN A 277 -1.96 -18.92 -23.95
N ASN A 278 -1.39 -18.83 -22.74
CA ASN A 278 -0.59 -19.90 -22.13
C ASN A 278 -0.96 -20.15 -20.67
N LEU A 279 -2.21 -19.91 -20.27
CA LEU A 279 -2.69 -20.16 -18.90
C LEU A 279 -3.68 -21.34 -18.84
N PHE A 280 -3.64 -22.02 -17.70
CA PHE A 280 -4.43 -23.21 -17.43
C PHE A 280 -4.93 -23.19 -15.99
N LEU A 281 -6.13 -23.74 -15.75
CA LEU A 281 -6.53 -24.15 -14.41
C LEU A 281 -5.96 -25.53 -14.09
N ASN A 282 -5.30 -25.62 -12.95
CA ASN A 282 -4.73 -26.86 -12.47
C ASN A 282 -4.96 -27.06 -10.97
N GLY A 283 -5.87 -27.98 -10.64
CA GLY A 283 -6.18 -28.38 -9.28
C GLY A 283 -5.94 -29.87 -9.02
N PRO A 284 -5.62 -30.26 -7.78
CA PRO A 284 -5.27 -31.65 -7.43
C PRO A 284 -6.42 -32.66 -7.61
N ILE A 285 -7.69 -32.24 -7.49
CA ILE A 285 -8.85 -33.11 -7.76
C ILE A 285 -9.04 -33.25 -9.26
N MET A 286 -8.98 -32.17 -10.03
CA MET A 286 -9.02 -32.21 -11.48
C MET A 286 -7.94 -33.14 -12.04
N GLN A 287 -6.70 -33.04 -11.58
CA GLN A 287 -5.61 -33.93 -12.00
C GLN A 287 -5.89 -35.39 -11.66
N ARG A 288 -6.35 -35.69 -10.44
CA ARG A 288 -6.64 -37.09 -10.05
C ARG A 288 -7.85 -37.70 -10.76
N LYS A 289 -8.84 -36.89 -11.14
CA LYS A 289 -10.12 -37.37 -11.69
C LYS A 289 -10.19 -37.31 -13.20
N VAL A 290 -9.52 -36.34 -13.82
CA VAL A 290 -9.56 -36.09 -15.27
C VAL A 290 -8.19 -36.30 -15.92
N GLY A 291 -7.09 -36.20 -15.17
CA GLY A 291 -5.73 -36.44 -15.68
C GLY A 291 -5.18 -35.32 -16.56
N LYS A 292 -5.80 -34.13 -16.58
CA LYS A 292 -5.36 -32.96 -17.37
C LYS A 292 -5.69 -31.65 -16.68
N ARG A 293 -4.92 -30.60 -17.00
CA ARG A 293 -5.22 -29.20 -16.71
C ARG A 293 -6.24 -28.64 -17.73
N ALA A 294 -7.04 -27.65 -17.34
CA ALA A 294 -8.02 -27.03 -18.23
C ALA A 294 -7.45 -25.77 -18.87
N LYS A 295 -7.40 -25.68 -20.21
CA LYS A 295 -6.86 -24.49 -20.87
C LYS A 295 -7.84 -23.32 -20.78
N LEU A 296 -7.33 -22.15 -20.41
CA LEU A 296 -8.12 -20.94 -20.25
C LEU A 296 -8.13 -20.09 -21.52
N TYR A 297 -9.25 -19.41 -21.74
CA TYR A 297 -9.37 -18.38 -22.77
C TYR A 297 -8.55 -17.15 -22.37
N VAL A 298 -7.39 -16.99 -23.02
CA VAL A 298 -6.48 -15.87 -22.77
C VAL A 298 -6.09 -15.25 -24.12
N PRO A 299 -6.96 -14.39 -24.68
CA PRO A 299 -6.71 -13.73 -25.96
C PRO A 299 -5.51 -12.76 -25.89
N SER A 300 -5.00 -12.36 -27.06
CA SER A 300 -3.91 -11.36 -27.16
C SER A 300 -4.31 -9.97 -26.68
N SER A 301 -5.61 -9.68 -26.64
CA SER A 301 -6.18 -8.47 -26.04
C SER A 301 -7.04 -8.87 -24.85
N PHE A 302 -6.66 -8.42 -23.66
CA PHE A 302 -7.39 -8.75 -22.43
C PHE A 302 -8.81 -8.17 -22.46
N ASP A 303 -9.82 -9.02 -22.27
CA ASP A 303 -11.21 -8.61 -22.06
C ASP A 303 -11.57 -8.88 -20.59
N LEU A 304 -11.88 -7.82 -19.84
CA LEU A 304 -12.26 -7.93 -18.44
C LEU A 304 -13.48 -8.83 -18.22
N GLY A 305 -14.41 -8.85 -19.18
CA GLY A 305 -15.63 -9.64 -19.14
C GLY A 305 -15.42 -11.10 -19.53
N SER A 306 -14.28 -11.51 -20.10
CA SER A 306 -14.13 -12.90 -20.59
C SER A 306 -12.77 -13.57 -20.41
N SER A 307 -11.67 -12.82 -20.34
CA SER A 307 -10.33 -13.40 -20.18
C SER A 307 -10.20 -14.16 -18.85
N LEU A 308 -9.51 -15.31 -18.88
CA LEU A 308 -9.17 -16.20 -17.75
C LEU A 308 -10.34 -16.91 -17.05
N TYR A 309 -11.54 -16.35 -17.10
CA TYR A 309 -12.73 -16.91 -16.45
C TYR A 309 -13.60 -17.72 -17.42
N HIS A 310 -13.04 -18.11 -18.55
CA HIS A 310 -13.62 -19.05 -19.50
C HIS A 310 -12.59 -20.08 -19.95
N LEU A 311 -13.08 -21.22 -20.43
CA LEU A 311 -12.30 -22.24 -21.10
C LEU A 311 -11.99 -21.81 -22.54
N ASP A 312 -10.83 -22.23 -23.05
CA ASP A 312 -10.39 -21.91 -24.41
C ASP A 312 -11.29 -22.58 -25.46
N GLU A 313 -12.05 -21.78 -26.21
CA GLU A 313 -13.00 -22.22 -27.26
C GLU A 313 -12.34 -23.11 -28.32
N ASN A 314 -11.08 -22.83 -28.69
CA ASN A 314 -10.36 -23.65 -29.68
C ASN A 314 -10.01 -25.05 -29.15
N THR A 315 -9.84 -25.17 -27.84
CA THR A 315 -9.51 -26.44 -27.18
C THR A 315 -10.77 -27.23 -26.82
N TYR A 316 -11.85 -26.54 -26.50
CA TYR A 316 -13.14 -27.13 -26.13
C TYR A 316 -14.25 -26.59 -27.05
N PRO A 317 -14.22 -26.92 -28.35
CA PRO A 317 -15.15 -26.38 -29.31
C PRO A 317 -16.58 -26.91 -29.07
N GLN A 318 -17.54 -26.36 -29.82
CA GLN A 318 -18.90 -26.85 -29.90
C GLN A 318 -18.98 -28.40 -29.95
N LYS A 319 -19.96 -28.98 -29.24
CA LYS A 319 -20.15 -30.42 -29.00
C LYS A 319 -19.14 -31.08 -28.05
N ASP A 320 -18.09 -30.40 -27.60
CA ASP A 320 -17.26 -30.92 -26.50
C ASP A 320 -18.05 -30.90 -25.19
N THR A 321 -17.98 -31.98 -24.42
CA THR A 321 -18.64 -32.10 -23.11
C THR A 321 -18.30 -31.00 -22.09
N ASN A 322 -17.23 -30.23 -22.32
CA ASN A 322 -16.76 -29.12 -21.48
C ASN A 322 -16.99 -27.75 -22.11
N SER A 323 -17.75 -27.64 -23.21
CA SER A 323 -17.94 -26.38 -23.93
C SER A 323 -18.87 -25.39 -23.20
N LEU A 324 -19.48 -25.75 -22.06
CA LEU A 324 -20.41 -24.84 -21.37
C LEU A 324 -19.72 -23.51 -20.98
N MET A 325 -18.50 -23.57 -20.45
CA MET A 325 -17.80 -22.41 -19.89
C MET A 325 -16.84 -21.76 -20.87
N THR A 326 -17.04 -21.90 -22.17
CA THR A 326 -16.30 -21.12 -23.17
C THR A 326 -16.92 -19.73 -23.34
N PRO A 327 -16.19 -18.71 -23.84
CA PRO A 327 -16.63 -17.30 -23.74
C PRO A 327 -17.82 -16.95 -24.66
N ARG A 328 -18.23 -17.84 -25.56
CA ARG A 328 -19.28 -17.57 -26.55
C ARG A 328 -20.27 -18.73 -26.62
N VAL A 329 -21.54 -18.41 -26.75
CA VAL A 329 -22.62 -19.37 -27.01
C VAL A 329 -23.27 -19.05 -28.35
N GLY A 330 -23.37 -20.04 -29.24
CA GLY A 330 -24.01 -19.88 -30.54
C GLY A 330 -25.53 -20.05 -30.54
N ASN A 331 -26.12 -19.86 -31.71
CA ASN A 331 -27.50 -20.25 -31.96
C ASN A 331 -27.60 -21.78 -32.13
N ALA A 332 -28.79 -22.32 -31.87
CA ALA A 332 -29.06 -23.77 -31.90
C ALA A 332 -28.10 -24.62 -31.04
N GLU A 333 -27.47 -24.01 -30.03
CA GLU A 333 -26.55 -24.67 -29.11
C GLU A 333 -27.24 -24.91 -27.76
N ALA A 334 -27.50 -26.18 -27.45
CA ALA A 334 -28.10 -26.61 -26.19
C ALA A 334 -27.10 -27.45 -25.39
N ILE A 335 -26.43 -26.81 -24.44
CA ILE A 335 -25.47 -27.40 -23.50
C ILE A 335 -26.08 -27.40 -22.12
N HIS A 336 -26.63 -28.54 -21.68
CA HIS A 336 -27.34 -28.65 -20.40
C HIS A 336 -26.50 -29.33 -19.30
N SER A 337 -25.17 -29.30 -19.42
CA SER A 337 -24.23 -29.88 -18.46
C SER A 337 -22.98 -29.02 -18.29
N PRO A 338 -22.51 -28.74 -17.07
CA PRO A 338 -21.24 -28.05 -16.83
C PRO A 338 -19.98 -28.81 -17.25
N GLY A 339 -20.10 -30.12 -17.49
CA GLY A 339 -18.98 -30.96 -17.89
C GLY A 339 -18.01 -31.31 -16.75
N PRO A 340 -17.16 -32.32 -16.96
CA PRO A 340 -16.26 -32.82 -15.92
C PRO A 340 -15.16 -31.84 -15.51
N LEU A 341 -14.66 -30.96 -16.40
CA LEU A 341 -13.61 -30.01 -16.02
C LEU A 341 -14.11 -29.00 -14.98
N VAL A 342 -15.24 -28.35 -15.26
CA VAL A 342 -15.85 -27.35 -14.36
C VAL A 342 -16.21 -28.01 -13.02
N MET A 343 -16.86 -29.17 -13.05
CA MET A 343 -17.28 -29.85 -11.80
C MET A 343 -16.10 -30.26 -10.92
N ASN A 344 -15.02 -30.81 -11.50
CA ASN A 344 -13.86 -31.18 -10.70
C ASN A 344 -13.08 -29.96 -10.20
N PHE A 345 -13.08 -28.86 -10.96
CA PHE A 345 -12.52 -27.59 -10.50
C PHE A 345 -13.32 -27.00 -9.32
N LEU A 346 -14.65 -27.02 -9.37
CA LEU A 346 -15.48 -26.56 -8.25
C LEU A 346 -15.15 -27.35 -6.96
N TYR A 347 -14.84 -28.64 -7.07
CA TYR A 347 -14.34 -29.41 -5.93
C TYR A 347 -12.97 -28.94 -5.42
N ASP A 348 -12.07 -28.51 -6.31
CA ASP A 348 -10.74 -27.99 -5.96
C ASP A 348 -10.84 -26.66 -5.18
N ILE A 349 -11.80 -25.80 -5.50
CA ILE A 349 -12.09 -24.58 -4.74
C ILE A 349 -12.99 -24.81 -3.51
N GLU A 350 -13.21 -26.06 -3.09
CA GLU A 350 -13.90 -26.44 -1.84
C GLU A 350 -15.43 -26.62 -1.91
N TRP A 351 -16.08 -26.66 -3.09
CA TRP A 351 -17.48 -27.13 -3.18
C TRP A 351 -17.65 -28.60 -2.79
N LYS A 352 -16.55 -29.35 -2.61
CA LYS A 352 -16.54 -30.66 -1.96
C LYS A 352 -15.37 -30.76 -0.98
N THR A 353 -15.65 -30.46 0.28
CA THR A 353 -14.61 -30.23 1.29
C THR A 353 -14.90 -30.91 2.63
N THR A 354 -13.90 -30.93 3.49
CA THR A 354 -13.99 -31.29 4.91
C THR A 354 -13.66 -30.05 5.72
N SER A 355 -14.63 -29.58 6.50
CA SER A 355 -14.52 -28.39 7.34
C SER A 355 -14.24 -28.81 8.80
N LEU A 356 -13.21 -28.23 9.38
CA LEU A 356 -12.99 -28.20 10.83
C LEU A 356 -13.50 -26.86 11.33
N LEU A 357 -14.64 -26.86 12.04
CA LEU A 357 -15.24 -25.67 12.62
C LEU A 357 -14.82 -25.56 14.08
N HIS A 358 -14.08 -24.51 14.41
CA HIS A 358 -13.48 -24.31 15.72
C HIS A 358 -13.72 -22.88 16.20
N GLN A 359 -14.32 -22.76 17.39
CA GLN A 359 -14.38 -21.50 18.11
C GLN A 359 -13.18 -21.42 19.06
N LYS A 360 -12.33 -20.40 18.83
CA LYS A 360 -11.14 -20.14 19.65
C LYS A 360 -11.52 -19.90 21.11
N PRO A 361 -10.87 -20.53 22.10
CA PRO A 361 -11.02 -20.13 23.49
C PRO A 361 -10.59 -18.67 23.69
N VAL A 362 -11.23 -18.00 24.64
CA VAL A 362 -10.91 -16.62 25.01
C VAL A 362 -9.69 -16.62 25.95
N ASN A 363 -8.86 -15.59 25.84
CA ASN A 363 -7.78 -15.35 26.80
C ASN A 363 -8.34 -15.27 28.22
N SER A 364 -7.62 -15.78 29.21
CA SER A 364 -8.11 -15.79 30.60
C SER A 364 -6.96 -15.71 31.60
N GLU A 365 -7.19 -15.00 32.70
CA GLU A 365 -6.26 -14.98 33.83
C GLU A 365 -6.36 -16.19 34.76
N ASP A 366 -7.37 -17.03 34.58
CA ASP A 366 -7.59 -18.19 35.44
C ASP A 366 -6.69 -19.36 35.04
N GLU A 367 -5.99 -19.92 36.03
CA GLU A 367 -5.20 -21.14 35.86
C GLU A 367 -6.11 -22.36 36.07
N LYS A 368 -6.78 -22.78 35.00
CA LYS A 368 -7.69 -23.94 34.97
C LYS A 368 -7.49 -24.79 33.72
N ASP A 369 -8.04 -25.99 33.72
CA ASP A 369 -8.08 -26.83 32.54
C ASP A 369 -8.84 -26.14 31.40
N VAL A 370 -8.33 -26.26 30.17
CA VAL A 370 -8.87 -25.59 28.99
C VAL A 370 -9.33 -26.63 27.98
N VAL A 371 -10.58 -26.54 27.55
CA VAL A 371 -11.14 -27.45 26.55
C VAL A 371 -11.02 -26.84 25.16
N PHE A 372 -10.29 -27.52 24.28
CA PHE A 372 -10.22 -27.20 22.85
C PHE A 372 -11.20 -28.10 22.10
N GLN A 373 -12.24 -27.52 21.50
CA GLN A 373 -13.29 -28.26 20.80
C GLN A 373 -13.29 -27.96 19.30
N VAL A 374 -13.49 -28.98 18.47
CA VAL A 374 -13.63 -28.80 17.01
C VAL A 374 -14.76 -29.68 16.49
N LYS A 375 -15.61 -29.11 15.63
CA LYS A 375 -16.66 -29.83 14.92
C LYS A 375 -16.18 -30.19 13.52
N LEU A 376 -16.21 -31.47 13.18
CA LEU A 376 -15.84 -31.99 11.88
C LEU A 376 -17.10 -32.18 11.01
N VAL A 377 -17.16 -31.48 9.88
CA VAL A 377 -18.24 -31.64 8.89
C VAL A 377 -17.60 -31.98 7.55
N SER A 378 -18.12 -32.98 6.84
CA SER A 378 -17.44 -33.47 5.62
C SER A 378 -18.41 -33.86 4.53
N ASP A 379 -18.13 -33.38 3.31
CA ASP A 379 -18.76 -33.83 2.06
C ASP A 379 -17.98 -35.02 1.45
N THR A 380 -16.92 -35.47 2.14
CA THR A 380 -16.03 -36.58 1.73
C THR A 380 -15.91 -37.63 2.82
N THR A 381 -15.40 -38.81 2.46
CA THR A 381 -15.10 -39.87 3.43
C THR A 381 -13.91 -39.46 4.29
N VAL A 382 -14.15 -39.18 5.56
CA VAL A 382 -13.10 -38.85 6.54
C VAL A 382 -12.30 -40.10 6.89
N THR A 383 -10.98 -39.98 6.99
CA THR A 383 -10.12 -41.05 7.54
C THR A 383 -10.39 -41.20 9.04
N PRO A 384 -10.82 -42.38 9.52
CA PRO A 384 -11.14 -42.60 10.92
C PRO A 384 -9.99 -42.20 11.85
N GLY A 385 -10.31 -41.50 12.93
CA GLY A 385 -9.31 -41.06 13.91
C GLY A 385 -8.24 -40.14 13.33
N SER A 386 -8.52 -39.34 12.30
CA SER A 386 -7.57 -38.39 11.70
C SER A 386 -7.54 -37.00 12.35
N VAL A 387 -8.50 -36.68 13.23
CA VAL A 387 -8.58 -35.38 13.91
C VAL A 387 -7.42 -35.23 14.89
N ARG A 388 -6.64 -34.17 14.75
CA ARG A 388 -5.48 -33.84 15.57
C ARG A 388 -5.51 -32.38 15.98
N LEU A 389 -5.02 -32.10 17.19
CA LEU A 389 -4.67 -30.76 17.64
C LEU A 389 -3.14 -30.70 17.70
N TYR A 390 -2.58 -29.71 17.02
CA TYR A 390 -1.15 -29.40 17.08
C TYR A 390 -0.99 -28.10 17.86
N TYR A 391 -0.17 -28.09 18.91
CA TYR A 391 0.07 -26.90 19.70
C TYR A 391 1.54 -26.73 20.09
N ARG A 392 1.90 -25.52 20.47
CA ARG A 392 3.22 -25.13 20.99
C ARG A 392 3.11 -23.93 21.93
N LYS A 393 4.17 -23.66 22.70
CA LYS A 393 4.20 -22.62 23.75
C LYS A 393 4.84 -21.29 23.33
N SER A 394 5.36 -21.21 22.12
CA SER A 394 6.01 -20.01 21.56
C SER A 394 5.57 -19.82 20.11
N ALA A 395 5.81 -18.64 19.54
CA ALA A 395 5.63 -18.44 18.10
C ALA A 395 6.63 -19.32 17.31
N PRO A 396 6.26 -19.84 16.11
CA PRO A 396 7.21 -20.52 15.23
C PRO A 396 8.41 -19.65 14.90
N THR A 397 9.59 -20.25 14.84
CA THR A 397 10.79 -19.62 14.29
C THR A 397 11.21 -20.37 13.02
N GLY A 398 12.05 -19.75 12.19
CA GLY A 398 12.53 -20.39 10.96
C GLY A 398 13.26 -21.73 11.19
N THR A 399 13.76 -21.97 12.40
CA THR A 399 14.52 -23.18 12.78
C THR A 399 13.73 -24.14 13.67
N ASP A 400 12.67 -23.69 14.35
CA ASP A 400 11.81 -24.51 15.19
C ASP A 400 10.37 -24.51 14.68
N THR A 401 10.03 -25.58 13.96
CA THR A 401 8.71 -25.86 13.41
C THR A 401 8.01 -27.01 14.15
N THR A 402 8.54 -27.45 15.29
CA THR A 402 7.99 -28.61 16.01
C THR A 402 6.71 -28.26 16.76
N PHE A 403 5.77 -29.20 16.75
CA PHE A 403 4.49 -29.10 17.45
C PHE A 403 4.29 -30.33 18.33
N THR A 404 3.71 -30.12 19.51
CA THR A 404 3.10 -31.21 20.27
C THR A 404 1.80 -31.58 19.58
N MET A 405 1.66 -32.86 19.25
CA MET A 405 0.47 -33.40 18.61
C MET A 405 -0.32 -34.22 19.61
N VAL A 406 -1.60 -33.90 19.75
CA VAL A 406 -2.54 -34.65 20.59
C VAL A 406 -3.75 -35.07 19.77
N THR A 407 -4.43 -36.12 20.23
CA THR A 407 -5.64 -36.66 19.59
C THR A 407 -6.86 -36.27 20.44
N PRO A 408 -7.66 -35.29 19.98
CA PRO A 408 -8.96 -35.02 20.57
C PRO A 408 -9.87 -36.26 20.55
N THR A 409 -10.65 -36.44 21.60
CA THR A 409 -11.64 -37.53 21.70
C THR A 409 -13.00 -37.07 21.21
N LEU A 410 -13.77 -37.98 20.61
CA LEU A 410 -15.15 -37.69 20.23
C LEU A 410 -15.98 -37.49 21.51
N MET A 411 -16.68 -36.36 21.60
CA MET A 411 -17.50 -36.06 22.77
C MET A 411 -18.65 -37.06 22.92
N ALA A 412 -18.95 -37.49 24.14
CA ALA A 412 -20.05 -38.39 24.43
C ALA A 412 -21.37 -37.85 23.87
N GLY A 413 -22.12 -38.68 23.14
CA GLY A 413 -23.37 -38.29 22.48
C GLY A 413 -23.21 -37.47 21.19
N SER A 414 -21.99 -37.12 20.79
CA SER A 414 -21.71 -36.44 19.51
C SER A 414 -21.22 -37.40 18.45
N THR A 415 -21.54 -37.10 17.19
CA THR A 415 -21.03 -37.82 16.00
C THR A 415 -19.92 -37.06 15.28
N SER A 416 -19.67 -35.81 15.63
CA SER A 416 -18.80 -34.90 14.87
C SER A 416 -17.97 -33.92 15.71
N VAL A 417 -18.25 -33.78 17.01
CA VAL A 417 -17.54 -32.84 17.88
C VAL A 417 -16.46 -33.57 18.66
N TYR A 418 -15.22 -33.12 18.49
CA TYR A 418 -14.06 -33.64 19.18
C TYR A 418 -13.56 -32.63 20.20
N ALA A 419 -13.06 -33.10 21.34
CA ALA A 419 -12.54 -32.26 22.41
C ALA A 419 -11.20 -32.78 22.92
N TYR A 420 -10.33 -31.85 23.31
CA TYR A 420 -9.13 -32.13 24.09
C TYR A 420 -9.10 -31.19 25.29
N THR A 421 -9.02 -31.76 26.49
CA THR A 421 -8.84 -30.98 27.72
C THR A 421 -7.35 -30.87 28.00
N MET A 422 -6.80 -29.67 27.84
CA MET A 422 -5.44 -29.35 28.21
C MET A 422 -5.36 -29.06 29.71
N PRO A 423 -4.53 -29.78 30.49
CA PRO A 423 -4.37 -29.52 31.91
C PRO A 423 -3.89 -28.09 32.18
N ALA A 424 -4.34 -27.47 33.27
CA ALA A 424 -3.96 -26.11 33.67
C ALA A 424 -2.45 -25.87 33.66
N SER A 425 -1.67 -26.87 34.12
CA SER A 425 -0.20 -26.83 34.17
C SER A 425 0.45 -26.70 32.79
N VAL A 426 -0.20 -27.18 31.73
CA VAL A 426 0.25 -27.08 30.34
C VAL A 426 -0.35 -25.83 29.65
N ALA A 427 -1.59 -25.48 30.00
CA ALA A 427 -2.31 -24.37 29.41
C ALA A 427 -1.68 -23.00 29.74
N LYS A 428 -1.12 -22.84 30.94
CA LYS A 428 -0.49 -21.60 31.42
C LYS A 428 0.49 -20.98 30.41
N GLY A 429 0.33 -19.69 30.12
CA GLY A 429 1.10 -18.92 29.15
C GLY A 429 0.50 -18.96 27.74
N ASP A 430 1.34 -18.73 26.72
CA ASP A 430 0.94 -18.75 25.33
C ASP A 430 0.68 -20.15 24.80
N ILE A 431 -0.34 -20.27 23.95
CA ILE A 431 -0.62 -21.47 23.17
C ILE A 431 -0.85 -21.03 21.73
N TRP A 432 0.01 -21.51 20.85
CA TRP A 432 -0.15 -21.38 19.40
C TRP A 432 -0.57 -22.74 18.86
N TYR A 433 -1.66 -22.81 18.11
CA TYR A 433 -2.22 -24.11 17.73
C TYR A 433 -3.04 -24.10 16.44
N TYR A 434 -3.28 -25.29 15.90
CA TYR A 434 -4.23 -25.53 14.82
C TYR A 434 -4.81 -26.94 14.91
N PHE A 435 -6.01 -27.13 14.36
CA PHE A 435 -6.59 -28.45 14.15
C PHE A 435 -6.29 -28.97 12.75
N ARG A 436 -6.23 -30.29 12.63
CA ARG A 436 -6.02 -31.00 11.36
C ARG A 436 -6.93 -32.22 11.27
N ALA A 437 -7.40 -32.54 10.07
CA ALA A 437 -8.05 -33.80 9.73
C ALA A 437 -7.61 -34.26 8.34
N GLN A 438 -7.91 -35.52 8.01
CA GLN A 438 -7.65 -36.07 6.68
C GLN A 438 -8.88 -36.79 6.12
N ASP A 439 -9.05 -36.71 4.81
CA ASP A 439 -9.99 -37.57 4.09
C ASP A 439 -9.32 -38.86 3.61
N ALA A 440 -10.12 -39.82 3.14
CA ALA A 440 -9.68 -41.12 2.64
C ALA A 440 -8.85 -41.02 1.34
N SER A 441 -8.80 -39.84 0.70
CA SER A 441 -7.92 -39.57 -0.45
C SER A 441 -6.55 -39.03 -0.03
N GLY A 442 -6.29 -38.90 1.28
CA GLY A 442 -5.06 -38.37 1.84
C GLY A 442 -4.99 -36.84 1.90
N ARG A 443 -6.03 -36.11 1.47
CA ARG A 443 -6.04 -34.63 1.59
C ARG A 443 -6.08 -34.24 3.05
N THR A 444 -5.38 -33.16 3.37
CA THR A 444 -5.31 -32.61 4.72
C THR A 444 -6.11 -31.32 4.78
N PHE A 445 -6.91 -31.19 5.84
CA PHE A 445 -7.72 -30.01 6.12
C PHE A 445 -7.32 -29.44 7.48
N THR A 446 -7.19 -28.13 7.58
CA THR A 446 -6.79 -27.46 8.82
C THR A 446 -7.73 -26.34 9.23
N ASN A 447 -7.72 -26.02 10.52
CA ASN A 447 -8.31 -24.81 11.06
C ASN A 447 -7.30 -24.16 12.04
N PRO A 448 -6.80 -22.94 11.77
CA PRO A 448 -7.13 -22.14 10.59
C PRO A 448 -6.54 -22.73 9.30
N GLY A 449 -6.94 -22.19 8.14
CA GLY A 449 -6.39 -22.55 6.83
C GLY A 449 -4.92 -22.13 6.66
N ARG A 450 -4.40 -22.26 5.45
CA ARG A 450 -3.02 -21.90 5.11
C ARG A 450 -2.95 -20.60 4.31
N THR A 451 -1.79 -19.97 4.31
CA THR A 451 -1.48 -18.86 3.41
C THR A 451 -1.47 -19.32 1.94
N THR A 452 -1.42 -18.37 1.02
CA THR A 452 -1.28 -18.62 -0.42
C THR A 452 0.00 -19.39 -0.77
N SER A 453 1.08 -19.13 -0.02
CA SER A 453 2.36 -19.86 -0.05
C SER A 453 2.35 -21.19 0.73
N ASN A 454 1.15 -21.68 1.13
CA ASN A 454 0.94 -22.94 1.84
C ASN A 454 1.58 -23.01 3.25
N THR A 455 1.84 -21.86 3.89
CA THR A 455 2.28 -21.79 5.29
C THR A 455 1.08 -21.97 6.22
N GLN A 456 1.23 -22.78 7.27
CA GLN A 456 0.16 -23.04 8.23
C GLN A 456 -0.06 -21.82 9.14
N LEU A 457 -1.27 -21.25 9.15
CA LEU A 457 -1.66 -20.26 10.14
C LEU A 457 -1.96 -20.92 11.48
N LEU A 458 -1.90 -20.14 12.55
CA LEU A 458 -2.10 -20.60 13.92
C LEU A 458 -3.10 -19.71 14.64
N HIS A 459 -3.97 -20.34 15.43
CA HIS A 459 -4.67 -19.66 16.51
C HIS A 459 -3.72 -19.33 17.64
N THR A 460 -4.00 -18.25 18.36
CA THR A 460 -3.29 -17.84 19.56
C THR A 460 -4.25 -17.61 20.72
N VAL A 461 -3.91 -18.19 21.86
CA VAL A 461 -4.62 -17.96 23.12
C VAL A 461 -3.64 -17.93 24.28
N ARG A 462 -3.90 -17.09 25.27
CA ARG A 462 -3.05 -16.85 26.44
C ARG A 462 -3.83 -17.11 27.74
N PHE A 463 -3.22 -17.90 28.62
CA PHE A 463 -3.76 -18.21 29.94
C PHE A 463 -2.82 -17.81 31.08
N GLY A 464 -3.39 -17.40 32.22
CA GLY A 464 -2.66 -16.97 33.41
C GLY A 464 -2.54 -15.46 33.54
N ALA A 465 -1.88 -15.00 34.60
CA ALA A 465 -1.84 -13.57 35.00
C ALA A 465 -1.53 -12.63 33.84
N ASP A 466 -2.29 -11.54 33.74
CA ASP A 466 -2.01 -10.48 32.79
C ASP A 466 -1.02 -9.48 33.34
N ARG A 467 0.01 -9.16 32.56
CA ARG A 467 1.13 -8.32 32.99
C ARG A 467 1.53 -7.29 31.94
N LEU A 468 0.91 -7.33 30.76
CA LEU A 468 1.22 -6.40 29.70
C LEU A 468 0.20 -5.27 29.78
N PRO A 469 0.67 -4.01 29.85
CA PRO A 469 -0.25 -2.90 29.82
C PRO A 469 -0.80 -2.68 28.40
N PRO A 470 -1.96 -2.03 28.26
CA PRO A 470 -2.55 -1.75 26.96
C PRO A 470 -1.64 -0.82 26.14
N THR A 471 -1.66 -0.90 24.83
CA THR A 471 -0.95 0.03 23.95
C THR A 471 -1.83 1.23 23.62
N ILE A 472 -1.24 2.42 23.53
CA ILE A 472 -1.90 3.66 23.10
C ILE A 472 -1.19 4.16 21.85
N SER A 473 -1.91 4.25 20.73
CA SER A 473 -1.49 4.92 19.51
C SER A 473 -2.24 6.24 19.39
N PHE A 474 -1.49 7.34 19.43
CA PHE A 474 -2.01 8.70 19.45
C PHE A 474 -0.95 9.70 18.96
N SER A 475 -1.41 10.70 18.21
CA SER A 475 -0.68 11.93 17.92
C SER A 475 -1.63 13.12 18.05
N PRO A 476 -1.18 14.29 18.54
CA PRO A 476 -2.01 15.48 18.64
C PRO A 476 -2.64 15.88 17.29
N ALA A 477 -3.96 16.11 17.29
CA ALA A 477 -4.67 16.64 16.12
C ALA A 477 -4.44 18.15 15.92
N LYS A 478 -4.06 18.85 16.99
CA LYS A 478 -3.71 20.27 17.00
C LYS A 478 -2.58 20.49 18.00
N ASN A 479 -1.65 21.39 17.65
CA ASN A 479 -0.53 21.80 18.50
C ASN A 479 -0.62 23.27 18.93
N PHE A 480 -1.41 24.07 18.19
CA PHE A 480 -1.59 25.49 18.43
C PHE A 480 -3.06 25.89 18.37
N ILE A 481 -3.41 26.94 19.13
CA ILE A 481 -4.65 27.71 18.97
C ILE A 481 -4.25 29.11 18.53
N TYR A 482 -4.70 29.52 17.34
CA TYR A 482 -4.34 30.82 16.77
C TYR A 482 -5.34 31.94 17.12
N ASN A 483 -6.53 31.62 17.63
CA ASN A 483 -7.48 32.64 18.02
C ASN A 483 -8.30 32.20 19.24
N PRO A 484 -7.94 32.65 20.45
CA PRO A 484 -8.67 32.26 21.66
C PRO A 484 -10.06 32.91 21.76
N ALA A 485 -10.40 33.88 20.91
CA ALA A 485 -11.72 34.51 20.90
C ALA A 485 -12.81 33.63 20.25
N LEU A 486 -12.42 32.55 19.58
CA LEU A 486 -13.35 31.57 19.02
C LEU A 486 -13.56 30.41 19.99
N VAL A 487 -14.78 29.85 20.02
CA VAL A 487 -15.01 28.56 20.70
C VAL A 487 -14.24 27.50 19.93
N ASP A 488 -13.39 26.77 20.63
CA ASP A 488 -12.61 25.70 20.01
C ASP A 488 -12.75 24.38 20.79
N SER A 489 -12.30 23.30 20.20
CA SER A 489 -12.11 22.04 20.88
C SER A 489 -10.86 21.32 20.36
N LEU A 490 -10.24 20.57 21.27
CA LEU A 490 -9.21 19.62 20.94
C LEU A 490 -9.83 18.21 20.92
N PRO A 491 -10.16 17.66 19.74
CA PRO A 491 -10.61 16.29 19.65
C PRO A 491 -9.47 15.33 19.95
N ILE A 492 -9.77 14.28 20.72
CA ILE A 492 -8.84 13.23 21.10
C ILE A 492 -9.35 11.93 20.48
N TYR A 493 -8.54 11.34 19.60
CA TYR A 493 -8.78 10.04 18.99
C TYR A 493 -7.56 9.15 19.25
N ALA A 494 -7.66 8.28 20.24
CA ALA A 494 -6.61 7.35 20.60
C ALA A 494 -7.03 5.94 20.20
N ARG A 495 -6.16 5.21 19.51
CA ARG A 495 -6.35 3.77 19.34
C ARG A 495 -5.74 3.07 20.54
N ILE A 496 -6.56 2.36 21.31
CA ILE A 496 -6.13 1.70 22.54
C ILE A 496 -6.45 0.21 22.43
N SER A 497 -5.42 -0.61 22.52
CA SER A 497 -5.52 -2.06 22.35
C SER A 497 -4.83 -2.77 23.50
N ASP A 498 -5.21 -4.01 23.74
CA ASP A 498 -4.63 -4.88 24.77
C ASP A 498 -4.21 -6.20 24.10
N ASP A 499 -3.16 -6.87 24.57
CA ASP A 499 -2.68 -8.12 23.98
C ASP A 499 -3.69 -9.27 24.11
N ARG A 500 -4.67 -9.12 25.01
CA ARG A 500 -5.75 -10.08 25.19
C ARG A 500 -7.03 -9.71 24.47
N SER A 501 -7.12 -8.51 23.89
CA SER A 501 -8.30 -8.05 23.14
C SER A 501 -8.64 -9.01 22.00
N VAL A 502 -9.86 -9.54 22.03
CA VAL A 502 -10.49 -10.10 20.84
C VAL A 502 -11.09 -8.93 20.06
N ALA A 503 -10.93 -8.93 18.73
CA ALA A 503 -11.38 -7.84 17.87
C ALA A 503 -12.82 -7.41 18.21
N PHE A 504 -13.06 -6.10 18.18
CA PHE A 504 -14.33 -5.43 18.51
C PHE A 504 -14.81 -5.40 19.97
N VAL A 505 -14.05 -5.88 20.96
CA VAL A 505 -14.53 -5.87 22.35
C VAL A 505 -13.65 -5.00 23.25
N SER A 506 -14.22 -3.91 23.77
CA SER A 506 -13.63 -3.06 24.82
C SER A 506 -13.51 -3.75 26.19
N ALA A 507 -13.85 -5.04 26.29
CA ALA A 507 -13.95 -5.77 27.55
C ALA A 507 -12.61 -5.90 28.30
N ASN A 508 -11.49 -5.74 27.60
CA ASN A 508 -10.17 -5.81 28.21
C ASN A 508 -9.58 -4.45 28.56
N ILE A 509 -10.31 -3.34 28.32
CA ILE A 509 -9.91 -2.01 28.79
C ILE A 509 -10.92 -1.58 29.86
N ASP A 510 -10.45 -1.41 31.10
CA ASP A 510 -11.27 -0.98 32.22
C ASP A 510 -11.58 0.51 32.15
N SER A 511 -10.56 1.31 31.84
CA SER A 511 -10.73 2.75 31.73
C SER A 511 -9.70 3.35 30.78
N ALA A 512 -10.14 4.38 30.05
CA ALA A 512 -9.27 5.26 29.30
C ALA A 512 -9.72 6.70 29.52
N TYR A 513 -8.79 7.60 29.81
CA TYR A 513 -9.11 9.00 30.07
C TYR A 513 -7.97 9.94 29.70
N VAL A 514 -8.30 11.21 29.53
CA VAL A 514 -7.34 12.30 29.40
C VAL A 514 -7.18 12.97 30.75
N ASP A 515 -5.93 13.01 31.20
CA ASP A 515 -5.48 13.80 32.35
C ASP A 515 -4.88 15.09 31.79
N TYR A 516 -5.50 16.23 32.08
CA TYR A 516 -5.10 17.51 31.50
C TYR A 516 -5.13 18.65 32.51
N GLN A 517 -4.35 19.67 32.20
CA GLN A 517 -4.16 20.86 32.99
C GLN A 517 -4.17 22.09 32.08
N ILE A 518 -4.67 23.21 32.61
CA ILE A 518 -4.63 24.51 31.95
C ILE A 518 -3.70 25.39 32.78
N ASN A 519 -2.59 25.85 32.19
CA ASN A 519 -1.57 26.65 32.88
C ASN A 519 -1.07 25.99 34.18
N GLY A 520 -0.90 24.66 34.17
CA GLY A 520 -0.47 23.88 35.34
C GLY A 520 -1.58 23.58 36.36
N VAL A 521 -2.79 24.10 36.17
CA VAL A 521 -3.95 23.81 37.03
C VAL A 521 -4.70 22.58 36.50
N ALA A 522 -4.66 21.50 37.26
CA ALA A 522 -5.34 20.24 36.93
C ALA A 522 -6.85 20.43 36.71
N GLN A 523 -7.37 19.73 35.71
CA GLN A 523 -8.79 19.72 35.35
C GLN A 523 -9.43 18.35 35.68
N PRO A 524 -10.77 18.25 35.74
CA PRO A 524 -11.44 16.96 35.88
C PRO A 524 -11.04 16.00 34.75
N LYS A 525 -10.72 14.75 35.11
CA LYS A 525 -10.33 13.72 34.14
C LYS A 525 -11.44 13.53 33.09
N LEU A 526 -11.06 13.58 31.82
CA LEU A 526 -11.98 13.44 30.71
C LEU A 526 -12.00 11.98 30.22
N MET A 527 -13.06 11.24 30.56
CA MET A 527 -13.19 9.82 30.14
C MET A 527 -13.29 9.69 28.62
N LEU A 528 -12.50 8.79 28.03
CA LEU A 528 -12.59 8.45 26.62
C LEU A 528 -13.59 7.32 26.42
N ARG A 529 -14.43 7.44 25.39
CA ARG A 529 -15.46 6.44 25.07
C ARG A 529 -14.99 5.51 23.96
N PRO A 530 -15.10 4.18 24.12
CA PRO A 530 -14.77 3.24 23.07
C PRO A 530 -15.77 3.32 21.91
N GLY A 531 -15.30 3.11 20.69
CA GLY A 531 -16.10 3.04 19.49
C GLY A 531 -15.28 2.62 18.27
N SER A 532 -15.90 2.73 17.11
CA SER A 532 -15.24 2.63 15.81
C SER A 532 -15.40 3.93 15.05
N LEU A 533 -14.43 4.27 14.21
CA LEU A 533 -14.47 5.46 13.36
C LEU A 533 -14.24 5.06 11.91
N THR A 534 -15.09 5.48 10.98
CA THR A 534 -14.85 5.27 9.54
C THR A 534 -14.29 6.54 8.92
N VAL A 535 -13.10 6.46 8.31
CA VAL A 535 -12.44 7.56 7.59
C VAL A 535 -12.08 7.06 6.20
N ASN A 536 -12.52 7.76 5.15
CA ASN A 536 -12.24 7.41 3.75
C ASN A 536 -12.56 5.93 3.41
N GLY A 537 -13.67 5.40 3.94
CA GLY A 537 -14.10 4.01 3.73
C GLY A 537 -13.32 2.97 4.55
N VAL A 538 -12.34 3.38 5.35
CA VAL A 538 -11.61 2.51 6.29
C VAL A 538 -12.26 2.62 7.66
N GLN A 539 -12.81 1.53 8.17
CA GLN A 539 -13.24 1.46 9.56
C GLN A 539 -12.02 1.30 10.46
N TYR A 540 -11.92 2.03 11.55
CA TYR A 540 -10.90 1.87 12.58
C TYR A 540 -11.61 1.42 13.85
N ASP A 541 -11.23 0.26 14.38
CA ASP A 541 -11.70 -0.23 15.69
C ASP A 541 -10.84 0.29 16.85
N SER A 542 -11.30 -0.03 18.06
CA SER A 542 -10.57 0.22 19.29
C SER A 542 -10.23 1.71 19.46
N ILE A 543 -11.11 2.59 18.94
CA ILE A 543 -10.95 4.04 19.02
C ILE A 543 -11.61 4.52 20.30
N TYR A 544 -10.81 5.14 21.15
CA TYR A 544 -11.23 5.80 22.37
C TYR A 544 -11.21 7.30 22.12
N SER A 545 -12.39 7.91 22.20
CA SER A 545 -12.56 9.30 21.81
C SER A 545 -13.31 10.14 22.82
N ASN A 546 -12.91 11.40 22.91
CA ASN A 546 -13.63 12.50 23.53
C ASN A 546 -13.04 13.83 22.99
N ARG A 547 -13.48 14.97 23.51
CA ARG A 547 -12.92 16.28 23.17
C ARG A 547 -12.74 17.14 24.40
N ILE A 548 -11.61 17.85 24.48
CA ILE A 548 -11.45 18.95 25.43
C ILE A 548 -12.14 20.16 24.81
N THR A 549 -13.23 20.62 25.42
CA THR A 549 -13.94 21.83 24.99
C THR A 549 -13.26 23.06 25.57
N ILE A 550 -13.01 24.05 24.73
CA ILE A 550 -12.32 25.30 25.07
C ILE A 550 -13.32 26.45 24.83
N PRO A 551 -13.94 27.00 25.87
CA PRO A 551 -14.86 28.12 25.72
C PRO A 551 -14.19 29.33 25.08
N ALA A 552 -14.94 30.09 24.28
CA ALA A 552 -14.44 31.34 23.72
C ALA A 552 -13.96 32.28 24.82
N ASN A 553 -12.82 32.95 24.58
CA ASN A 553 -12.19 33.90 25.50
C ASN A 553 -11.75 33.30 26.85
N SER A 554 -11.71 31.97 26.99
CA SER A 554 -11.24 31.33 28.22
C SER A 554 -9.72 31.26 28.33
N LEU A 555 -9.01 31.39 27.21
CA LEU A 555 -7.56 31.35 27.14
C LEU A 555 -7.00 32.66 26.60
N LYS A 556 -5.72 32.92 26.89
CA LYS A 556 -4.93 34.07 26.44
C LYS A 556 -3.67 33.59 25.75
N ALA A 557 -3.03 34.49 25.01
CA ALA A 557 -1.72 34.24 24.41
C ALA A 557 -0.71 33.75 25.46
N GLY A 558 0.00 32.66 25.16
CA GLY A 558 0.94 32.02 26.07
C GLY A 558 0.32 31.01 27.03
N ASP A 559 -1.02 30.92 27.10
CA ASP A 559 -1.68 29.85 27.85
C ASP A 559 -1.37 28.49 27.22
N LYS A 560 -1.30 27.47 28.09
CA LYS A 560 -0.93 26.10 27.74
C LYS A 560 -1.97 25.13 28.24
N ILE A 561 -2.42 24.24 27.38
CA ILE A 561 -3.12 23.01 27.77
C ILE A 561 -2.13 21.86 27.69
N SER A 562 -1.72 21.33 28.83
CA SER A 562 -0.90 20.12 28.88
C SER A 562 -1.80 18.92 29.13
N TYR A 563 -1.66 17.83 28.36
CA TYR A 563 -2.51 16.66 28.50
C TYR A 563 -1.79 15.35 28.19
N ARG A 564 -2.27 14.27 28.79
CA ARG A 564 -1.79 12.90 28.54
C ARG A 564 -2.97 11.94 28.57
N ILE A 565 -2.88 10.86 27.82
CA ILE A 565 -3.86 9.79 27.79
C ILE A 565 -3.39 8.69 28.73
N VAL A 566 -4.29 8.20 29.57
CA VAL A 566 -4.05 7.08 30.47
C VAL A 566 -5.03 5.97 30.11
N ALA A 567 -4.52 4.76 29.90
CA ALA A 567 -5.32 3.57 29.67
C ALA A 567 -4.98 2.51 30.72
N ARG A 568 -6.01 1.85 31.25
CA ARG A 568 -5.89 0.70 32.15
C ARG A 568 -6.65 -0.48 31.58
N ASP A 569 -6.00 -1.63 31.55
CA ASP A 569 -6.66 -2.87 31.16
C ASP A 569 -7.66 -3.34 32.24
N ALA A 570 -8.47 -4.32 31.87
CA ALA A 570 -9.42 -4.99 32.75
C ALA A 570 -8.79 -6.11 33.57
N SER A 571 -7.47 -6.26 33.54
CA SER A 571 -6.80 -7.33 34.27
C SER A 571 -6.97 -7.19 35.79
N LYS A 572 -6.71 -8.28 36.51
CA LYS A 572 -6.61 -8.28 37.98
C LYS A 572 -5.54 -7.30 38.47
N ALA A 573 -4.47 -7.09 37.69
CA ALA A 573 -3.38 -6.18 38.01
C ALA A 573 -3.67 -4.71 37.64
N LYS A 574 -4.67 -4.46 36.77
CA LYS A 574 -5.01 -3.14 36.22
C LYS A 574 -3.78 -2.48 35.60
N ASN A 575 -3.09 -3.20 34.70
CA ASN A 575 -1.87 -2.69 34.08
C ASN A 575 -2.20 -1.42 33.31
N GLN A 576 -1.25 -0.47 33.30
CA GLN A 576 -1.51 0.90 32.85
C GLN A 576 -0.45 1.37 31.86
N THR A 577 -0.89 2.07 30.82
CA THR A 577 -0.04 2.84 29.92
C THR A 577 -0.42 4.31 29.95
N ILE A 578 0.57 5.18 29.79
CA ILE A 578 0.43 6.63 29.68
C ILE A 578 1.05 7.09 28.36
N SER A 579 0.36 7.97 27.65
CA SER A 579 0.84 8.60 26.41
C SER A 579 0.76 10.14 26.52
N PRO A 580 1.88 10.88 26.41
CA PRO A 580 3.22 10.38 26.17
C PRO A 580 3.77 9.63 27.40
N GLN A 581 4.78 8.78 27.21
CA GLN A 581 5.34 7.96 28.29
C GLN A 581 5.90 8.80 29.45
N THR A 582 6.39 10.01 29.15
CA THR A 582 6.86 11.00 30.13
C THR A 582 6.25 12.37 29.82
N GLY A 583 5.94 13.14 30.87
CA GLY A 583 5.41 14.50 30.73
C GLY A 583 3.99 14.54 30.16
N PHE A 584 3.76 15.50 29.27
CA PHE A 584 2.47 15.83 28.66
C PHE A 584 2.68 16.24 27.20
N TYR A 585 1.69 15.99 26.35
CA TYR A 585 1.52 16.78 25.12
C TYR A 585 1.17 18.21 25.52
N GLU A 586 1.62 19.19 24.75
CA GLU A 586 1.36 20.60 25.01
C GLU A 586 0.68 21.26 23.81
N LEU A 587 -0.48 21.85 24.05
CA LEU A 587 -1.16 22.74 23.12
C LEU A 587 -0.95 24.18 23.60
N THR A 588 -0.34 25.02 22.75
CA THR A 588 -0.03 26.41 23.11
C THR A 588 -0.97 27.37 22.40
N VAL A 589 -1.47 28.37 23.13
CA VAL A 589 -2.23 29.48 22.55
C VAL A 589 -1.26 30.52 22.02
N VAL A 590 -1.29 30.75 20.72
CA VAL A 590 -0.43 31.69 20.01
C VAL A 590 -1.27 32.82 19.42
N THR A 591 -0.68 34.01 19.33
CA THR A 591 -1.35 35.18 18.75
C THR A 591 -0.78 35.46 17.37
N PRO A 592 -1.61 35.48 16.31
CA PRO A 592 -1.23 35.99 15.02
C PRO A 592 -0.71 37.42 15.15
N LYS A 593 0.41 37.69 14.50
CA LYS A 593 0.96 39.05 14.37
C LYS A 593 0.15 39.83 13.33
N ALA A 594 0.41 41.13 13.23
CA ALA A 594 -0.21 41.96 12.20
C ALA A 594 0.11 41.40 10.79
N ALA A 595 -0.87 41.46 9.88
CA ALA A 595 -0.68 41.02 8.51
C ALA A 595 0.38 41.89 7.80
N VAL A 596 1.19 41.25 6.94
CA VAL A 596 2.27 41.90 6.21
C VAL A 596 2.15 41.66 4.71
N ASP A 597 2.61 42.62 3.90
CA ASP A 597 2.63 42.50 2.43
C ASP A 597 3.86 41.73 1.92
N ARG A 598 4.89 41.58 2.75
CA ARG A 598 6.14 40.87 2.44
C ARG A 598 6.77 40.32 3.72
N TYR A 599 7.52 39.24 3.58
CA TYR A 599 8.28 38.66 4.68
C TYR A 599 9.63 38.14 4.19
N THR A 600 10.68 38.32 4.99
CA THR A 600 12.04 37.85 4.70
C THR A 600 12.70 37.37 5.97
N ASN A 601 13.34 36.20 5.94
CA ASN A 601 14.10 35.68 7.06
C ASN A 601 15.21 34.73 6.59
N THR A 602 16.44 34.98 7.04
CA THR A 602 17.62 34.13 6.82
C THR A 602 17.93 33.26 8.04
N PHE A 603 17.10 33.32 9.08
CA PHE A 603 17.15 32.52 10.31
C PHE A 603 18.41 32.69 11.19
N THR A 604 19.42 33.44 10.73
CA THR A 604 20.65 33.79 11.47
C THR A 604 20.39 34.59 12.76
N ASN A 605 19.28 35.31 12.86
CA ASN A 605 18.87 36.02 14.06
C ASN A 605 17.88 35.19 14.89
N ALA A 606 18.32 34.68 16.05
CA ALA A 606 17.52 33.87 16.95
C ALA A 606 16.21 34.56 17.42
N ALA A 607 16.13 35.90 17.45
CA ALA A 607 14.91 36.62 17.81
C ALA A 607 13.73 36.33 16.85
N THR A 608 14.04 35.94 15.61
CA THR A 608 13.04 35.63 14.59
C THR A 608 12.35 34.28 14.81
N ALA A 609 12.82 33.44 15.73
CA ALA A 609 12.10 32.23 16.14
C ALA A 609 10.68 32.56 16.65
N SER A 610 10.50 33.74 17.25
CA SER A 610 9.19 34.24 17.72
C SER A 610 8.22 34.62 16.60
N ASP A 611 8.66 34.64 15.33
CA ASP A 611 7.78 34.83 14.17
C ASP A 611 6.97 33.57 13.87
N PHE A 612 7.33 32.43 14.48
CA PHE A 612 6.73 31.14 14.19
C PHE A 612 6.22 30.42 15.43
N ALA A 613 5.33 29.46 15.21
CA ALA A 613 4.93 28.45 16.16
C ALA A 613 5.25 27.05 15.60
N GLY A 614 5.96 26.22 16.37
CA GLY A 614 6.55 24.98 15.87
C GLY A 614 6.29 23.74 16.73
N PHE A 615 5.89 22.64 16.09
CA PHE A 615 5.70 21.32 16.70
C PHE A 615 6.56 20.30 15.97
N ARG A 616 7.56 19.74 16.68
CA ARG A 616 8.60 18.87 16.09
C ARG A 616 9.31 19.51 14.90
N PHE A 617 9.30 20.83 14.87
CA PHE A 617 9.87 21.69 13.84
C PHE A 617 10.25 23.01 14.50
N GLY A 618 11.46 23.50 14.30
CA GLY A 618 11.96 24.69 14.96
C GLY A 618 13.29 25.20 14.42
N LEU A 619 13.74 26.34 14.94
CA LEU A 619 15.06 26.89 14.63
C LEU A 619 16.15 26.01 15.27
N ALA A 620 17.10 25.54 14.47
CA ALA A 620 18.21 24.71 14.94
C ALA A 620 19.47 24.91 14.09
N THR A 621 20.62 24.48 14.62
CA THR A 621 21.88 24.36 13.89
C THR A 621 22.42 22.94 14.05
N PRO A 622 21.93 21.96 13.25
CA PRO A 622 22.44 20.60 13.31
C PRO A 622 23.93 20.53 12.94
N SER A 623 24.59 19.44 13.35
CA SER A 623 26.00 19.21 13.02
C SER A 623 26.23 19.26 11.50
N GLY A 624 27.26 19.98 11.06
CA GLY A 624 27.58 20.17 9.64
C GLY A 624 27.01 21.44 9.00
N PHE A 625 26.14 22.18 9.69
CA PHE A 625 25.64 23.49 9.27
C PHE A 625 26.38 24.61 10.02
N ALA A 626 26.73 25.67 9.30
CA ALA A 626 27.50 26.80 9.86
C ALA A 626 26.59 27.85 10.54
N ASP A 627 25.35 27.92 10.09
CA ASP A 627 24.32 28.88 10.48
C ASP A 627 22.98 28.19 10.77
N PRO A 628 22.13 28.78 11.63
CA PRO A 628 20.82 28.24 11.95
C PRO A 628 19.83 28.37 10.78
N ALA A 629 19.01 27.35 10.62
CA ALA A 629 17.85 27.33 9.72
C ALA A 629 16.64 26.74 10.46
N ILE A 630 15.48 26.61 9.82
CA ILE A 630 14.35 25.89 10.42
C ILE A 630 14.41 24.43 10.01
N HIS A 631 14.23 23.53 10.97
CA HIS A 631 14.42 22.10 10.83
C HIS A 631 13.27 21.33 11.45
N SER A 632 12.84 20.25 10.82
CA SER A 632 12.10 19.19 11.52
C SER A 632 12.99 18.51 12.57
N GLU A 633 12.41 17.66 13.42
CA GLU A 633 13.21 16.69 14.17
C GLU A 633 14.05 15.82 13.22
N HIS A 634 15.25 15.44 13.68
CA HIS A 634 16.22 14.62 12.93
C HIS A 634 16.68 13.43 13.78
N PRO A 635 16.30 12.19 13.46
CA PRO A 635 15.31 11.82 12.43
C PRO A 635 13.90 12.30 12.81
N TYR A 636 13.02 12.43 11.82
CA TYR A 636 11.60 12.67 12.08
C TYR A 636 10.91 11.39 12.58
N GLN A 637 9.78 11.56 13.27
CA GLN A 637 9.06 10.46 13.89
C GLN A 637 8.04 9.84 12.93
N ASN A 638 8.05 8.52 12.84
CA ASN A 638 7.03 7.74 12.15
C ASN A 638 5.62 8.03 12.68
N GLY A 639 4.64 7.69 11.85
CA GLY A 639 3.23 7.70 12.11
C GLY A 639 2.84 6.87 13.33
N SER A 640 2.19 7.54 14.28
CA SER A 640 1.84 6.98 15.59
C SER A 640 0.41 7.27 16.02
N ASP A 641 -0.36 8.05 15.24
CA ASP A 641 -1.79 8.25 15.47
C ASP A 641 -2.63 7.01 15.10
N PHE A 642 -3.95 7.08 15.34
CA PHE A 642 -4.84 5.96 15.07
C PHE A 642 -4.93 5.57 13.58
N LYS A 643 -4.53 6.46 12.67
CA LYS A 643 -4.41 6.23 11.23
C LYS A 643 -3.00 5.86 10.82
N SER A 644 -2.09 5.65 11.77
CA SER A 644 -0.68 5.37 11.51
C SER A 644 0.06 6.55 10.86
N GLN A 645 -0.25 7.78 11.27
CA GLN A 645 0.27 9.03 10.71
C GLN A 645 0.91 9.94 11.77
N SER A 646 1.83 10.79 11.34
CA SER A 646 2.49 11.81 12.16
C SER A 646 2.64 13.10 11.34
N ASN A 647 2.61 14.24 12.02
CA ASN A 647 2.82 15.55 11.41
C ASN A 647 3.80 16.37 12.26
N SER A 648 4.77 17.00 11.61
CA SER A 648 5.59 18.07 12.16
C SER A 648 5.22 19.37 11.45
N GLU A 649 5.10 20.47 12.19
CA GLU A 649 4.51 21.70 11.67
C GLU A 649 5.26 22.95 12.14
N TYR A 650 5.46 23.91 11.24
CA TYR A 650 6.02 25.23 11.55
C TYR A 650 5.21 26.32 10.87
N VAL A 651 4.58 27.19 11.66
CA VAL A 651 3.60 28.17 11.17
C VAL A 651 4.11 29.59 11.35
N LEU A 652 4.15 30.37 10.27
CA LEU A 652 4.42 31.80 10.31
C LEU A 652 3.22 32.53 10.92
N LEU A 653 3.44 33.20 12.06
CA LEU A 653 2.39 33.87 12.82
C LEU A 653 1.95 35.20 12.20
N SER A 654 2.71 35.77 11.28
CA SER A 654 2.32 36.97 10.52
C SER A 654 1.55 36.56 9.25
N PRO A 655 0.24 36.79 9.14
CA PRO A 655 -0.49 36.51 7.92
C PRO A 655 0.07 37.30 6.73
N ILE A 656 0.15 36.67 5.57
CA ILE A 656 0.58 37.31 4.33
C ILE A 656 -0.65 37.81 3.59
N LYS A 657 -0.68 39.11 3.31
CA LYS A 657 -1.67 39.69 2.40
C LYS A 657 -1.23 39.44 0.96
N ILE A 658 -1.99 38.64 0.21
CA ILE A 658 -1.63 38.23 -1.14
C ILE A 658 -1.67 39.43 -2.10
N LYS A 659 -0.58 39.66 -2.84
CA LYS A 659 -0.47 40.74 -3.82
C LYS A 659 -1.44 40.57 -4.98
N ALA A 660 -1.86 41.71 -5.54
CA ALA A 660 -2.74 41.74 -6.71
C ALA A 660 -2.08 41.17 -7.97
N ASN A 661 -0.77 41.40 -8.15
CA ASN A 661 -0.02 40.85 -9.27
C ASN A 661 0.39 39.39 -8.96
N PRO A 662 -0.10 38.38 -9.70
CA PRO A 662 0.27 36.98 -9.52
C PRO A 662 1.78 36.73 -9.61
N ASP A 663 2.50 37.45 -10.48
CA ASP A 663 3.96 37.31 -10.65
C ASP A 663 4.73 37.80 -9.41
N SER A 664 4.09 38.63 -8.59
CA SER A 664 4.63 39.11 -7.31
C SER A 664 4.11 38.32 -6.11
N ALA A 665 3.11 37.46 -6.30
CA ALA A 665 2.49 36.63 -5.26
C ALA A 665 3.21 35.28 -5.15
N VAL A 666 4.51 35.35 -4.85
CA VAL A 666 5.43 34.19 -4.90
C VAL A 666 6.20 34.07 -3.59
N MET A 667 6.42 32.84 -3.14
CA MET A 667 7.31 32.46 -2.04
C MET A 667 8.56 31.77 -2.59
N ARG A 668 9.72 32.07 -2.02
CA ARG A 668 11.02 31.48 -2.34
C ARG A 668 11.77 31.11 -1.06
N PHE A 669 12.41 29.96 -1.05
CA PHE A 669 13.29 29.53 0.05
C PHE A 669 14.25 28.45 -0.44
N ASP A 670 15.33 28.21 0.29
CA ASP A 670 16.22 27.07 0.09
C ASP A 670 15.80 25.93 1.02
N GLU A 671 15.83 24.68 0.56
CA GLU A 671 15.44 23.54 1.38
C GLU A 671 16.26 22.27 1.15
N ILE A 672 16.18 21.35 2.10
CA ILE A 672 16.66 19.97 2.01
C ILE A 672 15.53 19.05 2.43
N VAL A 673 15.07 18.15 1.55
CA VAL A 673 14.04 17.15 1.87
C VAL A 673 14.64 15.75 1.78
N LEU A 674 14.81 15.10 2.93
CA LEU A 674 15.29 13.72 3.07
C LEU A 674 14.26 12.89 3.85
N VAL A 675 13.12 12.66 3.20
CA VAL A 675 11.99 11.85 3.70
C VAL A 675 11.72 10.67 2.78
N GLU A 676 10.97 9.66 3.22
CA GLU A 676 10.75 8.43 2.45
C GLU A 676 10.25 8.71 1.01
N PRO A 677 10.95 8.20 -0.02
CA PRO A 677 10.51 8.33 -1.40
C PRO A 677 9.31 7.43 -1.69
N SER A 678 8.45 7.90 -2.57
CA SER A 678 7.29 7.19 -3.08
C SER A 678 7.67 6.00 -3.97
N GLU A 679 6.73 5.06 -4.09
CA GLU A 679 6.79 4.04 -5.14
C GLU A 679 6.75 4.66 -6.54
N ALA A 680 7.34 3.96 -7.51
CA ALA A 680 7.32 4.41 -8.90
C ALA A 680 5.86 4.57 -9.39
N GLY A 681 5.52 5.76 -9.89
CA GLY A 681 4.19 6.08 -10.40
C GLY A 681 3.17 6.55 -9.35
N SER A 682 3.53 6.55 -8.05
CA SER A 682 2.66 7.04 -6.99
C SER A 682 2.63 8.57 -6.91
N GLY A 683 1.45 9.15 -7.12
CA GLY A 683 1.22 10.60 -7.01
C GLY A 683 0.73 11.02 -5.62
N PHE A 684 0.83 12.33 -5.33
CA PHE A 684 0.39 12.92 -4.06
C PHE A 684 -1.04 12.50 -3.69
N GLY A 685 -1.19 11.88 -2.51
CA GLY A 685 -2.47 11.38 -1.98
C GLY A 685 -2.76 9.90 -2.26
N SER A 686 -1.92 9.19 -3.02
CA SER A 686 -1.99 7.73 -3.17
C SER A 686 -1.38 7.01 -1.96
N SER A 687 -1.68 5.72 -1.80
CA SER A 687 -1.11 4.91 -0.71
C SER A 687 0.39 4.63 -0.84
N GLY A 688 0.95 4.71 -2.05
CA GLY A 688 2.39 4.56 -2.29
C GLY A 688 3.14 5.90 -2.26
N PHE A 689 2.49 6.98 -1.83
CA PHE A 689 3.08 8.29 -1.57
C PHE A 689 3.27 8.46 -0.05
N TYR A 690 4.34 7.86 0.46
CA TYR A 690 4.56 7.59 1.89
C TYR A 690 4.72 8.87 2.73
N ASP A 691 5.93 9.44 2.74
CA ASP A 691 6.26 10.63 3.49
C ASP A 691 6.41 11.83 2.57
N TYR A 692 6.07 13.03 3.07
CA TYR A 692 6.18 14.24 2.25
C TYR A 692 6.26 15.54 3.05
N ALA A 693 6.95 16.50 2.44
CA ALA A 693 6.87 17.92 2.77
C ALA A 693 5.73 18.58 1.99
N VAL A 694 5.06 19.55 2.61
CA VAL A 694 4.06 20.39 1.94
C VAL A 694 4.01 21.76 2.59
N VAL A 695 3.79 22.79 1.77
CA VAL A 695 3.51 24.15 2.22
C VAL A 695 2.02 24.43 2.06
N GLU A 696 1.38 24.92 3.11
CA GLU A 696 -0.07 25.12 3.17
C GLU A 696 -0.41 26.55 3.60
N GLY A 697 -1.55 27.05 3.13
CA GLY A 697 -2.15 28.31 3.52
C GLY A 697 -3.43 28.12 4.34
N SER A 698 -3.78 29.09 5.18
CA SER A 698 -5.06 29.14 5.88
C SER A 698 -5.62 30.56 5.91
N SER A 699 -6.87 30.74 5.49
CA SER A 699 -7.59 32.02 5.51
C SER A 699 -8.60 32.16 6.67
N ASP A 700 -8.63 31.18 7.59
CA ASP A 700 -9.59 31.09 8.69
C ASP A 700 -8.92 30.94 10.07
N ASN A 701 -7.72 31.51 10.20
CA ASN A 701 -6.88 31.45 11.42
C ASN A 701 -6.49 30.01 11.81
N GLY A 702 -6.09 29.20 10.81
CA GLY A 702 -5.53 27.87 11.04
C GLY A 702 -6.58 26.80 11.36
N GLN A 703 -7.87 27.06 11.15
CA GLN A 703 -8.91 26.04 11.31
C GLN A 703 -8.87 25.04 10.14
N THR A 704 -8.69 25.54 8.92
CA THR A 704 -8.50 24.73 7.72
C THR A 704 -7.22 25.13 7.00
N TRP A 705 -6.53 24.14 6.45
CA TRP A 705 -5.28 24.30 5.71
C TRP A 705 -5.46 23.74 4.31
N LYS A 706 -5.04 24.51 3.30
CA LYS A 706 -5.04 24.09 1.90
C LYS A 706 -3.61 24.09 1.39
N PRO A 707 -3.15 23.06 0.66
CA PRO A 707 -1.84 23.07 0.03
C PRO A 707 -1.68 24.31 -0.84
N LEU A 708 -0.50 24.94 -0.84
CA LEU A 708 -0.05 25.95 -1.82
C LEU A 708 0.71 25.28 -2.97
N VAL A 709 1.29 24.10 -2.70
CA VAL A 709 1.96 23.21 -3.64
C VAL A 709 1.50 21.77 -3.36
N THR A 710 1.54 20.89 -4.34
CA THR A 710 1.36 19.45 -4.09
C THR A 710 2.46 18.95 -3.16
N GLY A 711 2.17 17.97 -2.30
CA GLY A 711 3.19 17.37 -1.45
C GLY A 711 4.34 16.79 -2.28
N TYR A 712 5.54 16.83 -1.72
CA TYR A 712 6.78 16.45 -2.40
C TYR A 712 7.75 15.80 -1.40
N ASN A 713 8.69 15.00 -1.90
CA ASN A 713 9.58 14.19 -1.06
C ASN A 713 10.95 14.02 -1.72
N SER A 714 11.75 13.06 -1.26
CA SER A 714 13.09 12.84 -1.80
C SER A 714 13.09 12.55 -3.31
N ASN A 715 12.01 12.06 -3.91
CA ASN A 715 11.94 11.86 -5.37
C ASN A 715 12.03 13.18 -6.17
N SER A 716 11.74 14.32 -5.55
CA SER A 716 11.63 15.61 -6.25
C SER A 716 12.97 16.19 -6.71
N GLN A 717 14.08 15.71 -6.13
CA GLN A 717 15.42 16.11 -6.54
C GLN A 717 16.34 14.90 -6.54
N TYR A 718 17.12 14.73 -7.61
CA TYR A 718 18.02 13.58 -7.74
C TYR A 718 18.98 13.44 -6.56
N ASP A 719 19.57 14.55 -6.10
CA ASP A 719 20.53 14.54 -5.00
C ASP A 719 19.90 14.13 -3.66
N TRP A 720 18.62 14.49 -3.43
CA TRP A 720 17.87 14.09 -2.24
C TRP A 720 17.54 12.61 -2.26
N TYR A 721 17.01 12.12 -3.39
CA TYR A 721 16.75 10.70 -3.58
C TYR A 721 18.01 9.87 -3.37
N ALA A 722 19.11 10.24 -4.05
CA ALA A 722 20.39 9.55 -3.94
C ALA A 722 20.90 9.57 -2.49
N ALA A 723 20.88 10.72 -1.81
CA ALA A 723 21.29 10.83 -0.42
C ALA A 723 20.45 9.91 0.49
N TYR A 724 19.12 9.92 0.36
CA TYR A 724 18.23 9.07 1.15
C TYR A 724 18.52 7.59 0.93
N THR A 725 18.63 7.13 -0.33
CA THR A 725 18.74 5.71 -0.67
C THR A 725 20.14 5.12 -0.49
N ASN A 726 21.19 5.94 -0.41
CA ASN A 726 22.57 5.45 -0.34
C ASN A 726 22.95 4.87 1.03
N ASN A 727 22.18 5.13 2.09
CA ASN A 727 22.48 4.65 3.43
C ASN A 727 21.21 4.12 4.14
N LEU A 728 20.54 3.16 3.49
CA LEU A 728 19.37 2.50 4.07
C LEU A 728 19.79 1.50 5.14
N VAL A 729 19.18 1.60 6.31
CA VAL A 729 19.35 0.71 7.46
C VAL A 729 18.03 -0.01 7.73
N ALA A 730 18.11 -1.26 8.18
CA ALA A 730 16.93 -2.03 8.54
C ALA A 730 16.26 -1.42 9.78
N GLY A 731 14.94 -1.28 9.73
CA GLY A 731 14.14 -0.81 10.85
C GLY A 731 13.69 -1.92 11.79
N SER A 732 12.60 -1.68 12.52
CA SER A 732 12.05 -2.63 13.49
C SER A 732 11.36 -3.82 12.80
N THR A 733 10.84 -3.62 11.59
CA THR A 733 10.23 -4.68 10.78
C THR A 733 11.11 -5.08 9.58
N ALA A 734 10.84 -6.24 8.97
CA ALA A 734 11.67 -6.75 7.87
C ALA A 734 11.61 -5.85 6.61
N ASP A 735 10.47 -5.20 6.41
CA ASP A 735 10.17 -4.36 5.25
C ASP A 735 10.52 -2.88 5.48
N GLU A 736 10.81 -2.50 6.72
CA GLU A 736 11.18 -1.13 7.09
C GLU A 736 12.63 -0.82 6.72
N LYS A 737 12.82 0.23 5.90
CA LYS A 737 14.13 0.73 5.44
C LYS A 737 14.27 2.21 5.79
N ASN A 738 14.79 2.47 6.98
CA ASN A 738 15.09 3.84 7.42
C ASN A 738 16.33 4.36 6.70
N SER A 739 16.43 5.67 6.47
CA SER A 739 17.65 6.30 5.96
C SER A 739 18.50 6.83 7.11
N ALA A 740 19.76 6.38 7.19
CA ALA A 740 20.78 6.94 8.09
C ALA A 740 21.56 8.10 7.44
N ALA A 741 21.09 8.64 6.31
CA ALA A 741 21.66 9.83 5.71
C ALA A 741 21.52 11.04 6.63
N VAL A 742 22.46 11.98 6.55
CA VAL A 742 22.39 13.26 7.26
C VAL A 742 22.32 14.40 6.26
N GLY A 743 21.55 15.44 6.58
CA GLY A 743 21.51 16.66 5.78
C GLY A 743 22.88 17.34 5.72
N SER A 744 23.18 18.01 4.62
CA SER A 744 24.38 18.83 4.48
C SER A 744 24.09 20.07 3.62
N PRO A 745 24.85 21.17 3.78
CA PRO A 745 24.63 22.39 2.99
C PRO A 745 24.67 22.17 1.46
N ALA A 746 25.39 21.16 0.98
CA ALA A 746 25.46 20.82 -0.44
C ALA A 746 24.13 20.31 -1.03
N LEU A 747 23.19 19.91 -0.17
CA LEU A 747 21.87 19.40 -0.59
C LEU A 747 20.82 20.49 -0.72
N PHE A 748 21.10 21.75 -0.34
CA PHE A 748 20.12 22.82 -0.46
C PHE A 748 19.69 23.03 -1.93
N LYS A 749 18.38 23.06 -2.16
CA LYS A 749 17.78 23.44 -3.45
C LYS A 749 16.81 24.59 -3.26
N ARG A 750 16.80 25.51 -4.22
CA ARG A 750 15.85 26.62 -4.26
C ARG A 750 14.48 26.10 -4.68
N HIS A 751 13.45 26.44 -3.90
CA HIS A 751 12.04 26.22 -4.24
C HIS A 751 11.34 27.56 -4.43
N GLU A 752 10.51 27.64 -5.46
CA GLU A 752 9.62 28.77 -5.74
C GLU A 752 8.16 28.28 -5.82
N ILE A 753 7.27 28.88 -5.02
CA ILE A 753 5.86 28.51 -4.91
C ILE A 753 4.99 29.73 -5.19
N SER A 754 4.05 29.61 -6.13
CA SER A 754 3.01 30.62 -6.33
C SER A 754 1.96 30.54 -5.22
N LEU A 755 1.61 31.67 -4.62
CA LEU A 755 0.57 31.76 -3.58
C LEU A 755 -0.85 31.67 -4.16
N VAL A 756 -1.01 31.83 -5.47
CA VAL A 756 -2.30 31.84 -6.18
C VAL A 756 -2.41 30.77 -7.27
N GLY A 757 -1.30 30.14 -7.65
CA GLY A 757 -1.21 29.29 -8.85
C GLY A 757 -2.07 28.04 -8.82
N ASN A 758 -2.47 27.56 -7.63
CA ASN A 758 -3.33 26.39 -7.49
C ASN A 758 -4.82 26.70 -7.31
N GLY A 759 -5.20 27.99 -7.29
CA GLY A 759 -6.58 28.45 -7.13
C GLY A 759 -7.17 28.35 -5.72
N ALA A 760 -6.40 27.95 -4.70
CA ALA A 760 -6.90 27.84 -3.33
C ALA A 760 -7.13 29.21 -2.65
N PHE A 761 -6.37 30.22 -3.07
CA PHE A 761 -6.37 31.59 -2.55
C PHE A 761 -6.30 32.60 -3.69
N LYS A 762 -6.69 33.85 -3.42
CA LYS A 762 -6.70 34.94 -4.41
C LYS A 762 -6.02 36.20 -3.87
N ALA A 763 -5.72 37.11 -4.79
CA ALA A 763 -5.25 38.45 -4.48
C ALA A 763 -6.13 39.12 -3.40
N GLY A 764 -5.48 39.73 -2.41
CA GLY A 764 -6.13 40.43 -1.30
C GLY A 764 -6.46 39.56 -0.09
N ASP A 765 -6.48 38.22 -0.22
CA ASP A 765 -6.65 37.32 0.92
C ASP A 765 -5.51 37.52 1.93
N GLN A 766 -5.81 37.38 3.23
CA GLN A 766 -4.80 37.29 4.28
C GLN A 766 -4.69 35.84 4.71
N ILE A 767 -3.51 35.24 4.53
CA ILE A 767 -3.31 33.82 4.81
C ILE A 767 -2.19 33.60 5.83
N LEU A 768 -2.43 32.73 6.81
CA LEU A 768 -1.34 32.08 7.55
C LEU A 768 -0.65 31.08 6.63
N ILE A 769 0.65 30.87 6.84
CA ILE A 769 1.45 29.93 6.06
C ILE A 769 2.10 28.92 7.01
N ARG A 770 2.00 27.64 6.67
CA ARG A 770 2.59 26.52 7.41
C ARG A 770 3.46 25.65 6.52
N PHE A 771 4.58 25.21 7.07
CA PHE A 771 5.38 24.10 6.57
C PHE A 771 5.00 22.85 7.35
N ARG A 772 4.60 21.77 6.66
CA ARG A 772 4.20 20.51 7.27
C ARG A 772 4.97 19.34 6.67
N LEU A 773 5.60 18.54 7.54
CA LEU A 773 6.13 17.22 7.19
C LEU A 773 5.13 16.17 7.66
N PHE A 774 4.64 15.36 6.74
CA PHE A 774 3.81 14.20 7.00
C PHE A 774 4.67 12.93 6.95
N ALA A 775 4.43 12.01 7.90
CA ALA A 775 5.07 10.71 7.91
C ALA A 775 4.07 9.56 8.15
N ASP A 776 4.26 8.46 7.45
CA ASP A 776 3.57 7.19 7.65
C ASP A 776 4.26 6.31 8.73
N GLN A 777 3.73 5.12 9.00
CA GLN A 777 4.18 4.27 10.11
C GLN A 777 5.55 3.59 9.98
N LEU A 778 6.14 3.48 8.78
CA LEU A 778 7.26 2.56 8.57
C LEU A 778 8.61 3.25 8.52
N ALA A 779 8.94 3.98 7.46
CA ALA A 779 10.30 4.47 7.30
C ALA A 779 10.43 5.93 7.78
N HIS A 780 11.62 6.27 8.27
CA HIS A 780 12.03 7.65 8.42
C HIS A 780 13.42 7.90 7.85
N GLY A 781 13.71 9.17 7.60
CA GLY A 781 15.03 9.68 7.28
C GLY A 781 15.39 10.88 8.15
N TRP A 782 16.33 11.67 7.63
CA TRP A 782 16.78 12.88 8.31
C TRP A 782 15.64 13.88 8.49
N GLY A 783 14.84 14.16 7.45
CA GLY A 783 13.69 15.08 7.54
C GLY A 783 13.83 16.29 6.62
N TRP A 784 13.38 17.46 7.10
CA TRP A 784 13.26 18.67 6.29
C TRP A 784 13.97 19.86 6.94
N ALA A 785 14.73 20.61 6.14
CA ALA A 785 15.30 21.91 6.51
C ALA A 785 14.88 22.98 5.51
N ILE A 786 14.65 24.21 5.98
CA ILE A 786 14.31 25.38 5.16
C ILE A 786 15.12 26.58 5.63
N ASP A 787 15.66 27.33 4.67
CA ASP A 787 16.45 28.55 4.89
C ASP A 787 16.10 29.65 3.86
N ASN A 788 16.55 30.88 4.09
CA ASN A 788 16.42 32.02 3.18
C ASN A 788 14.97 32.28 2.70
N LEU A 789 14.00 32.25 3.62
CA LEU A 789 12.58 32.43 3.32
C LEU A 789 12.28 33.86 2.87
N GLN A 790 11.68 33.98 1.69
CA GLN A 790 11.26 35.23 1.06
C GLN A 790 9.84 35.09 0.54
N ILE A 791 8.92 35.93 1.00
CA ILE A 791 7.51 35.92 0.58
C ILE A 791 7.15 37.27 -0.01
N GLN A 792 6.70 37.24 -1.27
CA GLN A 792 6.32 38.40 -2.08
C GLN A 792 7.41 39.47 -2.21
N VAL A 793 8.66 39.03 -2.10
CA VAL A 793 9.84 39.83 -2.39
C VAL A 793 10.07 39.79 -3.90
N PRO A 794 10.23 40.94 -4.56
CA PRO A 794 10.60 40.96 -5.97
C PRO A 794 11.87 40.12 -6.17
N PRO A 795 11.94 39.25 -7.19
CA PRO A 795 13.23 38.65 -7.52
C PRO A 795 14.25 39.77 -7.75
N PRO A 796 15.55 39.53 -7.49
CA PRO A 796 16.58 40.46 -7.90
C PRO A 796 16.32 40.83 -9.37
N PRO A 797 16.47 42.11 -9.77
CA PRO A 797 16.30 42.47 -11.16
C PRO A 797 17.14 41.50 -12.00
N PRO A 798 16.58 40.89 -13.06
CA PRO A 798 17.38 40.04 -13.93
C PRO A 798 18.59 40.87 -14.32
N VAL A 799 19.79 40.31 -14.12
CA VAL A 799 20.99 40.86 -14.74
C VAL A 799 20.75 40.65 -16.23
N LEU A 800 20.09 41.62 -16.86
CA LEU A 800 19.85 41.70 -18.29
C LEU A 800 21.20 41.95 -18.94
N ALA A 801 21.98 40.88 -19.03
CA ALA A 801 23.36 40.83 -19.49
C ALA A 801 24.32 41.75 -18.69
N ASN A 802 25.46 41.19 -18.27
CA ASN A 802 26.67 41.96 -18.54
C ASN A 802 26.79 41.96 -20.06
N GLU A 803 26.22 42.96 -20.73
CA GLU A 803 26.77 43.39 -22.02
C GLU A 803 28.25 43.66 -21.73
N PRO A 804 29.21 42.88 -22.26
CA PRO A 804 30.59 43.32 -22.18
C PRO A 804 30.63 44.58 -23.02
N ILE A 805 30.65 45.75 -22.37
CA ILE A 805 31.14 46.96 -23.00
C ILE A 805 32.56 46.59 -23.42
N SER A 806 32.75 46.26 -24.71
CA SER A 806 34.06 45.92 -25.23
C SER A 806 34.96 47.10 -24.92
N ALA A 807 35.89 46.92 -23.97
CA ALA A 807 36.88 47.94 -23.63
C ALA A 807 37.87 48.18 -24.78
N GLY A 808 37.76 47.40 -25.85
CA GLY A 808 38.64 47.41 -27.00
C GLY A 808 38.85 46.01 -27.56
N THR A 809 39.59 45.91 -28.66
CA THR A 809 40.17 44.64 -29.10
C THR A 809 41.50 44.42 -28.38
N PHE A 810 41.84 43.17 -28.06
CA PHE A 810 43.15 42.78 -27.55
C PHE A 810 43.54 41.45 -28.18
N SER A 811 44.66 41.41 -28.88
CA SER A 811 45.18 40.24 -29.59
C SER A 811 46.65 40.02 -29.25
N VAL A 812 47.07 38.77 -29.37
CA VAL A 812 48.41 38.30 -29.03
C VAL A 812 48.87 37.34 -30.13
N TYR A 813 50.06 37.57 -30.69
CA TYR A 813 50.60 36.75 -31.79
C TYR A 813 52.14 36.73 -31.78
N PRO A 814 52.81 35.59 -32.06
CA PRO A 814 52.22 34.27 -32.30
C PRO A 814 51.67 33.64 -31.02
N ASN A 815 50.64 32.82 -31.16
CA ASN A 815 50.07 32.01 -30.09
C ASN A 815 49.57 30.69 -30.68
N PRO A 816 50.23 29.54 -30.43
CA PRO A 816 51.26 29.30 -29.42
C PRO A 816 52.61 30.01 -29.65
N VAL A 817 53.34 30.30 -28.56
CA VAL A 817 54.64 30.99 -28.54
C VAL A 817 55.76 29.97 -28.57
N SER A 818 56.55 29.97 -29.65
CA SER A 818 57.73 29.10 -29.82
C SER A 818 59.06 29.85 -29.68
N SER A 819 59.13 31.11 -30.11
CA SER A 819 60.35 31.95 -30.11
C SER A 819 60.61 32.71 -28.80
N GLY A 820 59.80 32.50 -27.78
CA GLY A 820 59.90 33.17 -26.48
C GLY A 820 59.37 34.62 -26.46
N THR A 821 59.11 35.26 -27.60
CA THR A 821 58.58 36.63 -27.69
C THR A 821 57.23 36.66 -28.39
N ILE A 822 56.36 37.58 -27.98
CA ILE A 822 55.07 37.83 -28.63
C ILE A 822 54.89 39.30 -28.95
N LYS A 823 54.07 39.59 -29.96
CA LYS A 823 53.48 40.90 -30.19
C LYS A 823 52.10 40.94 -29.54
N ILE A 824 51.82 42.01 -28.82
CA ILE A 824 50.50 42.32 -28.32
C ILE A 824 49.96 43.53 -29.07
N GLU A 825 48.70 43.47 -29.49
CA GLU A 825 48.01 44.59 -30.11
C GLU A 825 46.68 44.82 -29.41
N ALA A 826 46.38 46.08 -29.09
CA ALA A 826 45.10 46.45 -28.50
C ALA A 826 44.57 47.75 -29.14
N GLU A 827 43.26 47.83 -29.37
CA GLU A 827 42.58 49.07 -29.74
C GLU A 827 41.49 49.37 -28.71
N LEU A 828 41.78 50.31 -27.82
CA LEU A 828 40.94 50.69 -26.68
C LEU A 828 39.79 51.63 -27.10
N THR A 829 38.67 51.53 -26.39
CA THR A 829 37.51 52.40 -26.64
C THR A 829 37.66 53.83 -26.11
N ARG A 830 38.66 54.09 -25.26
CA ARG A 830 39.01 55.41 -24.72
C ARG A 830 40.52 55.62 -24.77
N SER A 831 40.96 56.87 -24.85
CA SER A 831 42.39 57.19 -24.79
C SER A 831 42.87 57.15 -23.34
N VAL A 832 44.02 56.50 -23.12
CA VAL A 832 44.71 56.45 -21.83
C VAL A 832 46.18 56.81 -22.07
N ALA A 833 46.86 57.35 -21.05
CA ALA A 833 48.29 57.65 -21.15
C ALA A 833 49.16 56.39 -20.94
N GLU A 834 48.69 55.48 -20.09
CA GLU A 834 49.40 54.24 -19.72
C GLU A 834 48.41 53.07 -19.52
N ALA A 835 48.89 51.85 -19.74
CA ALA A 835 48.15 50.61 -19.48
C ALA A 835 49.05 49.58 -18.79
N GLY A 836 48.53 48.87 -17.78
CA GLY A 836 49.25 47.80 -17.08
C GLY A 836 48.99 46.44 -17.73
N LEU A 837 50.02 45.76 -18.19
CA LEU A 837 49.96 44.39 -18.67
C LEU A 837 50.44 43.42 -17.58
N SER A 838 49.60 42.47 -17.18
CA SER A 838 49.90 41.42 -16.23
C SER A 838 49.90 40.05 -16.92
N ILE A 839 50.87 39.20 -16.60
CA ILE A 839 50.93 37.81 -17.06
C ILE A 839 50.64 36.91 -15.87
N VAL A 840 49.57 36.13 -15.96
CA VAL A 840 49.00 35.36 -14.85
C VAL A 840 48.95 33.89 -15.24
N GLY A 841 49.30 32.99 -14.32
CA GLY A 841 49.20 31.55 -14.54
C GLY A 841 47.78 31.02 -14.32
N THR A 842 47.56 29.73 -14.60
CA THR A 842 46.23 29.09 -14.49
C THR A 842 45.65 29.04 -13.07
N ALA A 843 46.48 29.16 -12.03
CA ALA A 843 46.05 29.21 -10.64
C ALA A 843 45.90 30.66 -10.10
N GLY A 844 45.96 31.67 -10.98
CA GLY A 844 45.81 33.09 -10.62
C GLY A 844 47.08 33.77 -10.13
N GLN A 845 48.22 33.09 -10.14
CA GLN A 845 49.51 33.65 -9.72
C GLN A 845 50.07 34.65 -10.74
N LEU A 846 50.45 35.84 -10.29
CA LEU A 846 51.07 36.88 -11.12
C LEU A 846 52.55 36.54 -11.37
N HIS A 847 52.93 36.34 -12.63
CA HIS A 847 54.31 36.05 -13.04
C HIS A 847 55.10 37.30 -13.42
N ARG A 848 54.45 38.27 -14.07
CA ARG A 848 55.09 39.51 -14.50
C ARG A 848 54.06 40.61 -14.68
N GLN A 849 54.45 41.85 -14.39
CA GLN A 849 53.66 43.03 -14.66
C GLN A 849 54.53 44.09 -15.37
N LEU A 850 53.96 44.75 -16.38
CA LEU A 850 54.59 45.76 -17.21
C LEU A 850 53.68 46.97 -17.32
N THR A 851 54.23 48.17 -17.34
CA THR A 851 53.49 49.39 -17.68
C THR A 851 53.83 49.82 -19.09
N LEU A 852 52.82 49.91 -19.96
CA LEU A 852 52.94 50.27 -21.36
C LEU A 852 52.49 51.73 -21.54
N LYS A 853 53.30 52.55 -22.21
CA LYS A 853 52.88 53.90 -22.60
C LYS A 853 51.95 53.81 -23.82
N VAL A 854 50.83 54.52 -23.79
CA VAL A 854 49.80 54.44 -24.84
C VAL A 854 49.68 55.78 -25.57
N GLY A 855 50.06 55.79 -26.85
CA GLY A 855 49.93 56.94 -27.73
C GLY A 855 48.53 57.05 -28.33
N GLY A 856 47.53 57.37 -27.51
CA GLY A 856 46.13 57.51 -27.95
C GLY A 856 45.27 56.31 -27.57
N ARG A 857 44.80 55.54 -28.55
CA ARG A 857 43.87 54.40 -28.35
C ARG A 857 44.46 53.05 -28.74
N LYS A 858 45.66 53.02 -29.32
CA LYS A 858 46.28 51.79 -29.83
C LYS A 858 47.54 51.44 -29.03
N ILE A 859 47.69 50.16 -28.75
CA ILE A 859 48.89 49.55 -28.17
C ILE A 859 49.40 48.55 -29.19
N SER A 860 50.69 48.58 -29.46
CA SER A 860 51.37 47.59 -30.30
C SER A 860 52.78 47.42 -29.76
N GLU A 861 52.99 46.42 -28.91
CA GLU A 861 54.24 46.23 -28.16
C GLU A 861 54.75 44.79 -28.31
N GLN A 862 56.07 44.61 -28.20
CA GLN A 862 56.67 43.27 -28.07
C GLN A 862 56.92 42.94 -26.61
N VAL A 863 56.51 41.73 -26.21
CA VAL A 863 56.65 41.22 -24.84
C VAL A 863 57.48 39.96 -24.87
N ASP A 864 58.57 39.96 -24.11
CA ASP A 864 59.41 38.78 -23.92
C ASP A 864 58.85 37.89 -22.80
N LEU A 865 58.57 36.63 -23.16
CA LEU A 865 58.11 35.55 -22.31
C LEU A 865 59.17 34.45 -22.14
N SER A 866 60.42 34.68 -22.59
CA SER A 866 61.54 33.72 -22.56
C SER A 866 61.82 33.13 -21.17
N GLN A 867 61.48 33.85 -20.11
CA GLN A 867 61.69 33.41 -18.72
C GLN A 867 60.55 32.53 -18.16
N LEU A 868 59.43 32.39 -18.87
CA LEU A 868 58.28 31.59 -18.41
C LEU A 868 58.37 30.14 -18.92
N PRO A 869 58.11 29.13 -18.07
CA PRO A 869 58.03 27.73 -18.50
C PRO A 869 56.94 27.48 -19.55
N THR A 870 57.09 26.42 -20.34
CA THR A 870 56.04 25.88 -21.23
C THR A 870 54.75 25.66 -20.45
N GLY A 871 53.63 26.20 -20.95
CA GLY A 871 52.37 26.17 -20.23
C GLY A 871 51.35 27.19 -20.71
N LEU A 872 50.20 27.20 -20.04
CA LEU A 872 49.08 28.09 -20.29
C LEU A 872 49.15 29.32 -19.36
N TYR A 873 49.07 30.51 -19.95
CA TYR A 873 49.05 31.79 -19.24
C TYR A 873 47.92 32.68 -19.76
N PHE A 874 47.55 33.66 -18.95
CA PHE A 874 46.61 34.72 -19.28
C PHE A 874 47.32 36.06 -19.24
N LEU A 875 47.26 36.82 -20.34
CA LEU A 875 47.68 38.20 -20.39
C LEU A 875 46.47 39.08 -20.08
N GLN A 876 46.58 39.91 -19.06
CA GLN A 876 45.55 40.86 -18.63
C GLN A 876 46.06 42.28 -18.85
N LEU A 877 45.46 42.99 -19.79
CA LEU A 877 45.73 44.40 -20.06
C LEU A 877 44.71 45.27 -19.34
N LYS A 878 45.15 45.98 -18.30
CA LYS A 878 44.36 46.92 -17.53
C LYS A 878 44.62 48.35 -18.01
N ALA A 879 43.59 49.04 -18.49
CA ALA A 879 43.63 50.43 -18.93
C ALA A 879 42.49 51.21 -18.25
N GLY A 880 42.81 52.02 -17.24
CA GLY A 880 41.81 52.63 -16.35
C GLY A 880 41.01 51.56 -15.60
N ASP A 881 39.67 51.64 -15.68
CA ASP A 881 38.73 50.69 -15.08
C ASP A 881 38.50 49.43 -15.94
N SER A 882 39.04 49.41 -17.15
CA SER A 882 38.84 48.31 -18.10
C SER A 882 39.95 47.27 -18.02
N ILE A 883 39.59 45.98 -18.12
CA ILE A 883 40.52 44.86 -18.20
C ILE A 883 40.19 44.00 -19.43
N LEU A 884 41.15 43.87 -20.34
CA LEU A 884 41.09 42.97 -21.49
C LEU A 884 41.98 41.76 -21.21
N THR A 885 41.48 40.54 -21.46
CA THR A 885 42.23 39.31 -21.18
C THR A 885 42.41 38.47 -22.43
N GLN A 886 43.62 37.98 -22.68
CA GLN A 886 43.92 37.02 -23.73
C GLN A 886 44.66 35.80 -23.20
N LYS A 887 44.33 34.64 -23.76
CA LYS A 887 45.00 33.37 -23.47
C LYS A 887 46.27 33.29 -24.30
N VAL A 888 47.39 32.89 -23.69
CA VAL A 888 48.66 32.61 -24.38
C VAL A 888 49.18 31.23 -23.97
N ILE A 889 49.53 30.42 -24.96
CA ILE A 889 50.15 29.10 -24.78
C ILE A 889 51.62 29.23 -25.14
N ILE A 890 52.53 28.97 -24.20
CA ILE A 890 53.96 28.85 -24.49
C ILE A 890 54.25 27.38 -24.78
N ALA A 891 54.70 27.10 -25.99
CA ALA A 891 55.02 25.76 -26.50
C ALA A 891 56.40 25.81 -27.17
N ARG A 892 57.44 25.61 -26.37
CA ARG A 892 58.85 25.58 -26.83
C ARG A 892 59.29 24.17 -27.20
#